data_AF-A0A8D2DVJ5-F1
#
_entry.id   AF-A0A8D2DVJ5-F1
#
_cell.length_a   1.000
_cell.length_b   1.000
_cell.length_c   1.000
_cell.angle_alpha   90.00
_cell.angle_beta   90.00
_cell.angle_gamma   90.00
#
_symmetry.space_group_name_H-M   'P 1'
#
loop_
_entity.id
_entity.type
_entity.pdbx_description
1 polymer ?
#
loop_
_entity_poly.entity_id
_entity_poly.type
_entity_poly.pdbx_seq_one_letter_code
_entity_poly.pdbx_strand_id
1 'polypeptide(L)'
;MKENTFFLDSSSINMFRLRTVGAFSWRMFQFRPFSCEPLIIQLNKCIDEEQIFDLIERNKATLSEKQVECAFYNLWQLQKQKTSLLKNVACVKDHPQFLTLHNLTTNKIKLMNDDTLVNVLYITQQFAVEAHDPLIQALVTEAWKRMERFDIKVLSTFSTCLADQHLYFSPLMGKIANIVNRNLETIQDLRSLSVLMVSISSLISQHFQEQLLNKTEILFDNLSSSEVDIAKRIVQFLKNVKYRYYPLLERCNKVFLNNMNHLDLDSISKILGWYHFLQFHSFEFMIVAKKKLTQMIPLFDHPASFVKLFVALGPVAEPEEKKQLKSTILLISEELTSQQALAVVGAMEDMESRNSHLNKKIASVLHKHLDNYKPIELLKITQSLIFLHFQSKEFFVKLRKLLLSHLKVSVRPSEISILVCAISMLPSPHLDESAISRIEAVLPQCDLNDLNDFATSVLRWIQYDHTHMSSITGKQLKLLRKLDHYGHQRLQQSNNLDQLWEELKSLKADWFRESLVEETIAALQRLMDGINYINVAGIASFISRTNYLSTLLLDRIASVVIEQIEKIHPFSIFAVILPYSILNYDPPQRNEFFGTCMQCLHSHLGTLDPLMLVFLGFSLATLEYFPEDLLKTIFNIKFLARLDSQLEILPSSLRTRVQFRLMELNRAVCLECPELQIPWFHDRFCQQQYNKDIGSMNGAQLQISKMLAEVLGGINCVKTSLLSPYYHTIEFECILDKRKKPIPYGSHNITLGKLPGMYWESNIQIVGSSLPPGAERIAFEFLDSKAFCRNIPHIKGKSAMKKRHLEILGYRVIQIPHFEWNSMALSQKDARLDYLRERIFGIGKS
;
A
#
# COMPACT_ATOMS: atom_id res chain seq x y z
N MET A 1 -7.38 -58.12 -53.80
CA MET A 1 -5.91 -58.34 -53.71
C MET A 1 -5.62 -58.59 -52.24
N LYS A 2 -5.60 -59.87 -51.85
CA LYS A 2 -4.38 -60.72 -51.68
C LYS A 2 -3.61 -60.30 -50.44
N GLU A 3 -3.15 -61.15 -49.52
CA GLU A 3 -3.12 -62.61 -49.29
C GLU A 3 -2.60 -62.69 -47.82
N ASN A 4 -3.28 -63.34 -46.87
CA ASN A 4 -3.10 -64.73 -46.42
C ASN A 4 -1.68 -65.18 -46.02
N THR A 5 -1.65 -65.98 -44.93
CA THR A 5 -0.78 -67.13 -44.55
C THR A 5 0.07 -66.96 -43.27
N PHE A 6 0.27 -67.90 -42.33
CA PHE A 6 -0.08 -69.33 -42.01
C PHE A 6 0.31 -69.51 -40.50
N PHE A 7 -0.42 -70.16 -39.57
CA PHE A 7 -0.67 -71.59 -39.27
C PHE A 7 0.46 -72.42 -38.60
N LEU A 8 0.02 -73.22 -37.59
CA LEU A 8 0.54 -74.47 -36.96
C LEU A 8 1.36 -74.33 -35.65
N ASP A 9 0.85 -74.78 -34.48
CA ASP A 9 0.67 -76.17 -33.96
C ASP A 9 2.01 -76.87 -33.67
N SER A 10 2.21 -77.74 -32.66
CA SER A 10 1.41 -78.29 -31.55
C SER A 10 2.35 -79.23 -30.76
N SER A 11 1.87 -79.73 -29.61
CA SER A 11 2.17 -81.06 -29.05
C SER A 11 3.49 -81.23 -28.26
N SER A 12 3.61 -82.02 -27.19
CA SER A 12 2.70 -82.80 -26.36
C SER A 12 3.54 -83.64 -25.37
N ILE A 13 2.87 -84.15 -24.32
CA ILE A 13 2.98 -85.53 -23.79
C ILE A 13 3.89 -85.82 -22.56
N ASN A 14 3.24 -86.56 -21.64
CA ASN A 14 3.72 -87.51 -20.61
C ASN A 14 4.00 -86.99 -19.18
N MET A 15 3.56 -87.65 -18.09
CA MET A 15 2.85 -88.93 -17.86
C MET A 15 2.34 -89.01 -16.41
N PHE A 16 1.16 -89.65 -16.25
CA PHE A 16 0.74 -90.61 -15.20
C PHE A 16 0.85 -90.24 -13.70
N ARG A 17 -0.28 -90.09 -12.97
CA ARG A 17 -1.28 -91.08 -12.49
C ARG A 17 -0.87 -91.80 -11.20
N LEU A 18 -1.91 -92.10 -10.41
CA LEU A 18 -2.08 -93.09 -9.32
C LEU A 18 -1.96 -92.49 -7.91
N ARG A 19 -2.83 -92.77 -6.93
CA ARG A 19 -4.15 -93.44 -6.85
C ARG A 19 -4.54 -93.38 -5.35
N THR A 20 -5.79 -93.03 -5.04
CA THR A 20 -6.74 -93.75 -4.14
C THR A 20 -6.23 -94.26 -2.78
N VAL A 21 -6.88 -94.01 -1.64
CA VAL A 21 -8.20 -94.51 -1.16
C VAL A 21 -8.51 -93.67 0.10
N GLY A 22 -9.65 -92.98 0.25
CA GLY A 22 -10.97 -93.50 0.68
C GLY A 22 -11.03 -93.64 2.22
N ALA A 23 -12.07 -93.28 2.97
CA ALA A 23 -13.40 -92.75 2.69
C ALA A 23 -14.07 -92.34 4.04
N PHE A 24 -15.19 -91.61 3.95
CA PHE A 24 -16.19 -91.25 4.99
C PHE A 24 -15.77 -90.17 6.01
N SER A 25 -16.55 -89.14 6.30
CA SER A 25 -18.02 -89.03 6.31
C SER A 25 -18.51 -87.60 6.00
N TRP A 26 -19.76 -87.53 5.54
CA TRP A 26 -20.54 -86.33 5.29
C TRP A 26 -20.74 -85.47 6.54
N ARG A 27 -20.67 -84.13 6.39
CA ARG A 27 -21.77 -83.21 6.71
C ARG A 27 -21.37 -81.75 6.41
N MET A 28 -22.20 -81.11 5.57
CA MET A 28 -22.68 -79.72 5.67
C MET A 28 -21.65 -78.65 6.00
N PHE A 29 -21.30 -77.80 5.03
CA PHE A 29 -21.67 -76.37 5.01
C PHE A 29 -21.04 -75.75 3.75
N GLN A 30 -21.88 -75.22 2.85
CA GLN A 30 -21.45 -74.36 1.76
C GLN A 30 -20.83 -73.09 2.35
N PHE A 31 -19.51 -73.00 2.40
CA PHE A 31 -18.84 -71.71 2.53
C PHE A 31 -18.87 -71.01 1.16
N ARG A 32 -19.73 -69.99 1.06
CA ARG A 32 -19.55 -68.91 0.08
C ARG A 32 -18.14 -68.31 0.27
N PRO A 33 -17.42 -67.98 -0.80
CA PRO A 33 -16.13 -67.29 -0.67
C PRO A 33 -16.39 -65.89 -0.11
N PHE A 34 -15.88 -65.60 1.09
CA PHE A 34 -15.79 -64.23 1.57
C PHE A 34 -14.85 -63.48 0.64
N SER A 35 -15.41 -62.57 -0.15
CA SER A 35 -14.67 -61.64 -1.00
C SER A 35 -13.73 -60.79 -0.14
N CYS A 36 -12.42 -61.01 -0.27
CA CYS A 36 -11.41 -60.11 0.27
C CYS A 36 -11.45 -58.79 -0.50
N GLU A 37 -12.28 -57.84 -0.06
CA GLU A 37 -12.09 -56.45 -0.47
C GLU A 37 -10.75 -55.96 0.12
N PRO A 38 -9.86 -55.34 -0.69
CA PRO A 38 -8.64 -54.71 -0.19
C PRO A 38 -8.97 -53.77 0.98
N LEU A 39 -8.22 -53.85 2.08
CA LEU A 39 -8.39 -53.00 3.28
C LEU A 39 -8.51 -51.49 2.97
N ILE A 40 -7.87 -51.02 1.89
CA ILE A 40 -7.99 -49.64 1.39
C ILE A 40 -9.42 -49.31 0.93
N ILE A 41 -10.09 -50.24 0.26
CA ILE A 41 -11.49 -50.09 -0.17
C ILE A 41 -12.42 -50.08 1.05
N GLN A 42 -12.11 -50.85 2.09
CA GLN A 42 -12.86 -50.83 3.34
C GLN A 42 -12.70 -49.50 4.09
N LEU A 43 -11.47 -48.97 4.18
CA LEU A 43 -11.20 -47.65 4.77
C LEU A 43 -11.91 -46.51 4.03
N ASN A 44 -11.95 -46.55 2.70
CA ASN A 44 -12.61 -45.54 1.88
C ASN A 44 -14.15 -45.61 1.95
N LYS A 45 -14.72 -46.74 2.40
CA LYS A 45 -16.17 -46.92 2.60
C LYS A 45 -16.64 -46.53 4.00
N CYS A 46 -15.72 -46.25 4.93
CA CYS A 46 -16.08 -45.84 6.28
C CYS A 46 -16.81 -44.49 6.27
N ILE A 47 -17.92 -44.43 7.01
CA ILE A 47 -18.76 -43.23 7.12
C ILE A 47 -18.48 -42.49 8.44
N ASP A 48 -17.87 -43.18 9.41
CA ASP A 48 -17.59 -42.64 10.74
C ASP A 48 -16.16 -42.98 11.22
N GLU A 49 -15.67 -42.14 12.14
CA GLU A 49 -14.32 -42.21 12.73
C GLU A 49 -14.12 -43.49 13.56
N GLU A 50 -15.15 -43.96 14.27
CA GLU A 50 -15.08 -45.19 15.08
C GLU A 50 -14.87 -46.43 14.20
N GLN A 51 -15.49 -46.48 13.01
CA GLN A 51 -15.31 -47.59 12.07
C GLN A 51 -13.88 -47.68 11.54
N ILE A 52 -13.21 -46.54 11.38
CA ILE A 52 -11.80 -46.48 11.00
C ILE A 52 -10.93 -46.98 12.15
N PHE A 53 -11.20 -46.54 13.38
CA PHE A 53 -10.46 -46.97 14.56
C PHE A 53 -10.64 -48.47 14.87
N ASP A 54 -11.83 -49.03 14.66
CA ASP A 54 -12.09 -50.47 14.77
C ASP A 54 -11.28 -51.29 13.75
N LEU A 55 -11.17 -50.79 12.52
CA LEU A 55 -10.37 -51.43 11.47
C LEU A 55 -8.87 -51.35 11.76
N ILE A 56 -8.41 -50.24 12.33
CA ILE A 56 -7.02 -50.09 12.80
C ILE A 56 -6.74 -51.06 13.95
N GLU A 57 -7.70 -51.19 14.88
CA GLU A 57 -7.57 -52.08 16.02
C GLU A 57 -7.48 -53.55 15.61
N ARG A 58 -8.30 -53.97 14.65
CA ARG A 58 -8.29 -55.35 14.13
C ARG A 58 -7.04 -55.70 13.33
N ASN A 59 -6.29 -54.70 12.84
CA ASN A 59 -5.17 -54.90 11.90
C ASN A 59 -3.85 -54.26 12.37
N LYS A 60 -3.66 -54.02 13.67
CA LYS A 60 -2.47 -53.31 14.23
C LYS A 60 -1.12 -53.82 13.68
N ALA A 61 -0.96 -55.12 13.44
CA ALA A 61 0.29 -55.72 12.97
C ALA A 61 0.44 -55.78 11.42
N THR A 62 -0.64 -55.65 10.66
CA THR A 62 -0.68 -55.94 9.21
C THR A 62 -0.82 -54.70 8.32
N LEU A 63 -1.06 -53.52 8.90
CA LEU A 63 -1.23 -52.26 8.14
C LEU A 63 0.05 -51.85 7.40
N SER A 64 0.03 -51.82 6.06
CA SER A 64 1.10 -51.23 5.23
C SER A 64 1.18 -49.71 5.37
N GLU A 65 2.30 -49.11 4.95
CA GLU A 65 2.53 -47.66 4.93
C GLU A 65 1.45 -46.88 4.16
N LYS A 66 1.01 -47.39 3.00
CA LYS A 66 -0.10 -46.80 2.23
C LYS A 66 -1.45 -46.92 2.95
N GLN A 67 -1.65 -47.98 3.74
CA GLN A 67 -2.87 -48.13 4.53
C GLN A 67 -2.88 -47.19 5.75
N VAL A 68 -1.71 -46.91 6.34
CA VAL A 68 -1.56 -45.87 7.38
C VAL A 68 -1.89 -44.49 6.80
N GLU A 69 -1.36 -44.14 5.62
CA GLU A 69 -1.74 -42.90 4.92
C GLU A 69 -3.24 -42.82 4.66
N CYS A 70 -3.82 -43.90 4.12
CA CYS A 70 -5.25 -43.98 3.82
C CYS A 70 -6.12 -43.81 5.09
N ALA A 71 -5.68 -44.35 6.22
CA ALA A 71 -6.36 -44.17 7.50
C ALA A 71 -6.33 -42.71 7.97
N PHE A 72 -5.16 -42.06 7.95
CA PHE A 72 -5.04 -40.62 8.24
C PHE A 72 -5.89 -39.77 7.27
N TYR A 73 -5.84 -40.09 5.97
CA TYR A 73 -6.59 -39.36 4.95
C TYR A 73 -8.09 -39.42 5.19
N ASN A 74 -8.65 -40.61 5.42
CA ASN A 74 -10.09 -40.78 5.66
C ASN A 74 -10.54 -40.12 6.96
N LEU A 75 -9.76 -40.22 8.04
CA LEU A 75 -10.03 -39.48 9.29
C LEU A 75 -10.12 -37.97 9.04
N TRP A 76 -9.21 -37.44 8.23
CA TRP A 76 -9.23 -36.02 7.88
C TRP A 76 -10.38 -35.64 6.94
N GLN A 77 -10.73 -36.48 5.96
CA GLN A 77 -11.87 -36.21 5.07
C GLN A 77 -13.19 -36.16 5.84
N LEU A 78 -13.42 -37.08 6.78
CA LEU A 78 -14.61 -37.08 7.62
C LEU A 78 -14.70 -35.81 8.49
N GLN A 79 -13.58 -35.33 9.01
CA GLN A 79 -13.51 -34.05 9.73
C GLN A 79 -13.68 -32.83 8.82
N LYS A 80 -13.25 -32.91 7.56
CA LYS A 80 -13.39 -31.82 6.58
C LYS A 80 -14.83 -31.66 6.11
N GLN A 81 -15.61 -32.74 6.05
CA GLN A 81 -17.02 -32.73 5.66
C GLN A 81 -17.94 -32.17 6.76
N LYS A 82 -17.49 -32.14 8.02
CA LYS A 82 -18.22 -31.54 9.16
C LYS A 82 -18.13 -30.00 9.14
N THR A 83 -19.26 -29.32 9.35
CA THR A 83 -19.34 -27.85 9.52
C THR A 83 -18.46 -27.39 10.68
N SER A 84 -18.00 -26.13 10.70
CA SER A 84 -17.03 -25.62 11.71
C SER A 84 -17.47 -25.80 13.17
N LEU A 85 -18.78 -25.90 13.43
CA LEU A 85 -19.38 -26.15 14.75
C LEU A 85 -19.39 -27.64 15.18
N LEU A 86 -19.18 -28.57 14.23
CA LEU A 86 -19.22 -30.03 14.43
C LEU A 86 -17.84 -30.70 14.33
N LYS A 87 -16.77 -29.91 14.14
CA LYS A 87 -15.39 -30.42 14.05
C LYS A 87 -14.91 -30.89 15.42
N ASN A 88 -14.85 -32.20 15.61
CA ASN A 88 -14.40 -32.86 16.83
C ASN A 88 -12.93 -33.33 16.72
N VAL A 89 -12.05 -32.42 16.32
CA VAL A 89 -10.61 -32.71 16.13
C VAL A 89 -9.96 -33.21 17.44
N ALA A 90 -10.39 -32.70 18.59
CA ALA A 90 -9.92 -33.12 19.91
C ALA A 90 -10.32 -34.57 20.23
N CYS A 91 -11.57 -34.98 19.98
CA CYS A 91 -12.01 -36.36 20.24
C CYS A 91 -11.25 -37.39 19.40
N VAL A 92 -10.91 -37.06 18.15
CA VAL A 92 -10.10 -37.95 17.28
C VAL A 92 -8.66 -38.05 17.79
N LYS A 93 -8.07 -36.91 18.21
CA LYS A 93 -6.71 -36.85 18.76
C LYS A 93 -6.59 -37.65 20.06
N ASP A 94 -7.56 -37.52 20.96
CA ASP A 94 -7.55 -38.15 22.29
C ASP A 94 -7.93 -39.65 22.25
N HIS A 95 -8.26 -40.16 21.06
CA HIS A 95 -8.64 -41.56 20.86
C HIS A 95 -7.42 -42.50 20.97
N PRO A 96 -7.47 -43.62 21.72
CA PRO A 96 -6.31 -44.50 21.95
C PRO A 96 -5.71 -45.10 20.67
N GLN A 97 -6.54 -45.30 19.66
CA GLN A 97 -6.18 -45.89 18.37
C GLN A 97 -5.49 -44.84 17.47
N PHE A 98 -5.64 -43.55 17.76
CA PHE A 98 -4.84 -42.47 17.15
C PHE A 98 -3.39 -42.52 17.64
N LEU A 99 -3.16 -42.76 18.93
CA LEU A 99 -1.83 -43.03 19.47
C LEU A 99 -1.21 -44.31 18.88
N THR A 100 -2.05 -45.32 18.62
CA THR A 100 -1.62 -46.54 17.93
C THR A 100 -1.16 -46.26 16.50
N LEU A 101 -1.88 -45.41 15.75
CA LEU A 101 -1.44 -44.92 14.44
C LEU A 101 -0.13 -44.14 14.53
N HIS A 102 0.04 -43.28 15.54
CA HIS A 102 1.30 -42.55 15.78
C HIS A 102 2.47 -43.52 15.94
N ASN A 103 2.34 -44.53 16.80
CA ASN A 103 3.39 -45.52 17.04
C ASN A 103 3.70 -46.37 15.79
N LEU A 104 2.66 -46.77 15.04
CA LEU A 104 2.83 -47.50 13.78
C LEU A 104 3.54 -46.64 12.72
N THR A 105 3.22 -45.35 12.67
CA THR A 105 3.87 -44.38 11.79
C THR A 105 5.34 -44.27 12.14
N THR A 106 5.68 -44.03 13.42
CA THR A 106 7.07 -43.92 13.91
C THR A 106 7.92 -45.13 13.53
N ASN A 107 7.38 -46.34 13.64
CA ASN A 107 8.08 -47.57 13.28
C ASN A 107 8.29 -47.73 11.76
N LYS A 108 7.46 -47.10 10.93
CA LYS A 108 7.44 -47.28 9.47
C LYS A 108 7.92 -46.06 8.67
N ILE A 109 8.31 -44.96 9.32
CA ILE A 109 8.76 -43.71 8.66
C ILE A 109 9.79 -43.98 7.55
N LYS A 110 10.79 -44.84 7.80
CA LYS A 110 11.85 -45.14 6.82
C LYS A 110 11.34 -45.86 5.56
N LEU A 111 10.24 -46.60 5.68
CA LEU A 111 9.64 -47.40 4.60
C LEU A 111 8.62 -46.61 3.77
N MET A 112 8.17 -45.45 4.26
CA MET A 112 7.25 -44.57 3.52
C MET A 112 7.94 -44.01 2.26
N ASN A 113 7.18 -43.89 1.18
CA ASN A 113 7.60 -43.10 0.02
C ASN A 113 7.47 -41.59 0.33
N ASP A 114 7.98 -40.74 -0.54
CA ASP A 114 8.08 -39.30 -0.28
C ASP A 114 6.70 -38.59 -0.19
N ASP A 115 5.74 -38.98 -1.04
CA ASP A 115 4.36 -38.43 -1.03
C ASP A 115 3.62 -38.83 0.26
N THR A 116 3.66 -40.12 0.60
CA THR A 116 3.07 -40.68 1.83
C THR A 116 3.66 -40.04 3.08
N LEU A 117 4.99 -39.85 3.13
CA LEU A 117 5.67 -39.25 4.27
C LEU A 117 5.17 -37.82 4.54
N VAL A 118 5.10 -37.00 3.50
CA VAL A 118 4.69 -35.59 3.61
C VAL A 118 3.19 -35.46 3.80
N ASN A 119 2.36 -36.30 3.17
CA ASN A 119 0.91 -36.30 3.36
C ASN A 119 0.54 -36.69 4.80
N VAL A 120 1.19 -37.70 5.38
CA VAL A 120 0.99 -38.07 6.78
C VAL A 120 1.39 -36.90 7.69
N LEU A 121 2.56 -36.29 7.49
CA LEU A 121 2.98 -35.10 8.24
C LEU A 121 1.93 -33.98 8.16
N TYR A 122 1.47 -33.65 6.95
CA TYR A 122 0.45 -32.63 6.72
C TYR A 122 -0.83 -32.93 7.49
N ILE A 123 -1.35 -34.15 7.38
CA ILE A 123 -2.60 -34.55 8.04
C ILE A 123 -2.44 -34.54 9.57
N THR A 124 -1.33 -35.08 10.11
CA THR A 124 -1.09 -35.12 11.56
C THR A 124 -1.08 -33.72 12.16
N GLN A 125 -0.53 -32.72 11.45
CA GLN A 125 -0.55 -31.33 11.90
C GLN A 125 -1.95 -30.71 11.91
N GLN A 126 -2.85 -31.11 11.01
CA GLN A 126 -4.24 -30.65 11.00
C GLN A 126 -5.02 -31.07 12.25
N PHE A 127 -4.58 -32.14 12.92
CA PHE A 127 -5.13 -32.57 14.21
C PHE A 127 -4.57 -31.79 15.42
N ALA A 128 -3.89 -30.65 15.20
CA ALA A 128 -3.30 -29.81 16.24
C ALA A 128 -2.36 -30.57 17.17
N VAL A 129 -1.53 -31.46 16.58
CA VAL A 129 -0.40 -32.08 17.26
C VAL A 129 0.71 -31.02 17.38
N GLU A 130 1.27 -30.88 18.58
CA GLU A 130 2.27 -29.84 18.85
C GLU A 130 3.53 -30.04 17.99
N ALA A 131 4.18 -28.94 17.59
CA ALA A 131 5.41 -29.00 16.78
C ALA A 131 6.56 -29.75 17.49
N HIS A 132 6.50 -29.87 18.82
CA HIS A 132 7.46 -30.60 19.63
C HIS A 132 7.14 -32.09 19.81
N ASP A 133 6.04 -32.58 19.21
CA ASP A 133 5.70 -34.00 19.25
C ASP A 133 6.82 -34.85 18.59
N PRO A 134 7.29 -35.94 19.23
CA PRO A 134 8.34 -36.80 18.71
C PRO A 134 8.07 -37.33 17.29
N LEU A 135 6.80 -37.60 16.95
CA LEU A 135 6.42 -38.07 15.62
C LEU A 135 6.63 -36.98 14.58
N ILE A 136 6.20 -35.74 14.86
CA ILE A 136 6.37 -34.60 13.95
C ILE A 136 7.86 -34.33 13.73
N GLN A 137 8.67 -34.36 14.79
CA GLN A 137 10.12 -34.20 14.69
C GLN A 137 10.76 -35.31 13.86
N ALA A 138 10.35 -36.57 14.05
CA ALA A 138 10.86 -37.70 13.28
C ALA A 138 10.49 -37.60 11.79
N LEU A 139 9.25 -37.24 11.48
CA LEU A 139 8.76 -37.03 10.11
C LEU A 139 9.49 -35.87 9.42
N VAL A 140 9.64 -34.72 10.08
CA VAL A 140 10.38 -33.55 9.54
C VAL A 140 11.86 -33.90 9.34
N THR A 141 12.47 -34.64 10.26
CA THR A 141 13.88 -35.05 10.16
C THR A 141 14.11 -36.00 9.00
N GLU A 142 13.22 -36.98 8.80
CA GLU A 142 13.33 -37.88 7.65
C GLU A 142 13.03 -37.15 6.33
N ALA A 143 12.04 -36.26 6.31
CA ALA A 143 11.71 -35.45 5.14
C ALA A 143 12.88 -34.52 4.75
N TRP A 144 13.59 -33.93 5.73
CA TRP A 144 14.82 -33.17 5.47
C TRP A 144 15.82 -34.03 4.71
N LYS A 145 16.16 -35.23 5.19
CA LYS A 145 17.19 -36.09 4.56
C LYS A 145 16.89 -36.39 3.10
N ARG A 146 15.61 -36.45 2.73
CA ARG A 146 15.13 -36.81 1.38
C ARG A 146 14.79 -35.62 0.51
N MET A 147 14.85 -34.40 1.04
CA MET A 147 14.33 -33.18 0.41
C MET A 147 14.86 -32.91 -1.01
N GLU A 148 16.12 -33.24 -1.31
CA GLU A 148 16.70 -33.08 -2.67
C GLU A 148 16.05 -34.01 -3.73
N ARG A 149 15.34 -35.07 -3.30
CA ARG A 149 14.66 -36.02 -4.18
C ARG A 149 13.19 -35.65 -4.42
N PHE A 150 12.63 -34.73 -3.64
CA PHE A 150 11.22 -34.40 -3.71
C PHE A 150 10.87 -33.75 -5.04
N ASP A 151 9.74 -34.16 -5.62
CA ASP A 151 9.14 -33.40 -6.70
C ASP A 151 8.56 -32.08 -6.18
N ILE A 152 8.19 -31.18 -7.09
CA ILE A 152 7.68 -29.84 -6.75
C ILE A 152 6.38 -29.91 -5.95
N LYS A 153 5.56 -30.95 -6.17
CA LYS A 153 4.27 -31.11 -5.50
C LYS A 153 4.48 -31.49 -4.02
N VAL A 154 5.28 -32.51 -3.76
CA VAL A 154 5.69 -32.94 -2.42
C VAL A 154 6.41 -31.81 -1.69
N LEU A 155 7.30 -31.09 -2.38
CA LEU A 155 8.00 -29.93 -1.82
C LEU A 155 7.03 -28.82 -1.39
N SER A 156 5.97 -28.57 -2.18
CA SER A 156 4.95 -27.56 -1.85
C SER A 156 4.09 -27.93 -0.63
N THR A 157 3.73 -29.22 -0.49
CA THR A 157 3.03 -29.69 0.70
C THR A 157 3.95 -29.60 1.93
N PHE A 158 5.21 -30.00 1.78
CA PHE A 158 6.20 -29.93 2.85
C PHE A 158 6.49 -28.48 3.30
N SER A 159 6.56 -27.52 2.36
CA SER A 159 6.74 -26.11 2.72
C SER A 159 5.54 -25.55 3.49
N THR A 160 4.33 -26.04 3.22
CA THR A 160 3.12 -25.72 3.99
C THR A 160 3.23 -26.27 5.43
N CYS A 161 3.66 -27.52 5.57
CA CYS A 161 3.89 -28.13 6.89
C CYS A 161 4.89 -27.33 7.75
N LEU A 162 5.96 -26.83 7.14
CA LEU A 162 6.95 -25.99 7.82
C LEU A 162 6.39 -24.59 8.17
N ALA A 163 5.59 -24.02 7.27
CA ALA A 163 4.93 -22.73 7.49
C ALA A 163 3.93 -22.80 8.67
N ASP A 164 3.20 -23.92 8.79
CA ASP A 164 2.27 -24.17 9.90
C ASP A 164 2.99 -24.32 11.25
N GLN A 165 4.26 -24.75 11.25
CA GLN A 165 5.14 -24.76 12.44
C GLN A 165 5.84 -23.43 12.70
N HIS A 166 5.49 -22.37 11.96
CA HIS A 166 6.15 -21.06 12.02
C HIS A 166 7.66 -21.08 11.66
N LEU A 167 8.11 -22.06 10.86
CA LEU A 167 9.52 -22.24 10.47
C LEU A 167 9.90 -21.49 9.16
N TYR A 168 9.34 -20.30 8.94
CA TYR A 168 9.57 -19.48 7.73
C TYR A 168 11.04 -19.06 7.54
N PHE A 169 11.77 -18.84 8.64
CA PHE A 169 13.19 -18.41 8.62
C PHE A 169 14.16 -19.56 8.90
N SER A 170 13.71 -20.81 8.74
CA SER A 170 14.54 -21.98 9.02
C SER A 170 15.54 -22.26 7.89
N PRO A 171 16.69 -22.89 8.19
CA PRO A 171 17.61 -23.40 7.17
C PRO A 171 16.93 -24.38 6.18
N LEU A 172 15.90 -25.09 6.64
CA LEU A 172 15.06 -25.95 5.81
C LEU A 172 14.34 -25.15 4.72
N MET A 173 13.65 -24.07 5.10
CA MET A 173 12.98 -23.19 4.14
C MET A 173 13.97 -22.54 3.17
N GLY A 174 15.19 -22.20 3.64
CA GLY A 174 16.27 -21.70 2.78
C GLY A 174 16.74 -22.72 1.74
N LYS A 175 16.82 -24.00 2.11
CA LYS A 175 17.13 -25.08 1.16
C LYS A 175 15.99 -25.30 0.16
N ILE A 176 14.74 -25.23 0.58
CA ILE A 176 13.57 -25.26 -0.32
C ILE A 176 13.69 -24.13 -1.35
N ALA A 177 13.97 -22.90 -0.91
CA ALA A 177 14.18 -21.76 -1.80
C ALA A 177 15.29 -22.02 -2.84
N ASN A 178 16.41 -22.63 -2.43
CA ASN A 178 17.50 -22.99 -3.33
C ASN A 178 17.11 -24.07 -4.35
N ILE A 179 16.39 -25.11 -3.94
CA ILE A 179 15.89 -26.16 -4.84
C ILE A 179 14.94 -25.55 -5.89
N VAL A 180 14.03 -24.67 -5.47
CA VAL A 180 13.11 -23.97 -6.37
C VAL A 180 13.88 -23.10 -7.35
N ASN A 181 14.92 -22.38 -6.90
CA ASN A 181 15.76 -21.55 -7.76
C ASN A 181 16.45 -22.37 -8.86
N ARG A 182 17.06 -23.51 -8.49
CA ARG A 182 17.76 -24.40 -9.44
C ARG A 182 16.83 -25.04 -10.47
N ASN A 183 15.60 -25.35 -10.06
CA ASN A 183 14.64 -26.09 -10.89
C ASN A 183 13.59 -25.18 -11.55
N LEU A 184 13.67 -23.85 -11.40
CA LEU A 184 12.60 -22.92 -11.77
C LEU A 184 12.10 -23.06 -13.21
N GLU A 185 13.01 -23.27 -14.16
CA GLU A 185 12.67 -23.43 -15.58
C GLU A 185 11.80 -24.65 -15.84
N THR A 186 12.02 -25.74 -15.10
CA THR A 186 11.32 -27.03 -15.25
C THR A 186 9.92 -27.04 -14.63
N ILE A 187 9.61 -26.07 -13.76
CA ILE A 187 8.32 -26.01 -13.07
C ILE A 187 7.23 -25.62 -14.06
N GLN A 188 6.19 -26.44 -14.16
CA GLN A 188 4.99 -26.17 -14.96
C GLN A 188 3.72 -26.05 -14.10
N ASP A 189 3.69 -26.69 -12.93
CA ASP A 189 2.55 -26.62 -12.02
C ASP A 189 2.54 -25.31 -11.23
N LEU A 190 1.72 -24.37 -11.70
CA LEU A 190 1.54 -23.07 -11.06
C LEU A 190 0.89 -23.18 -9.67
N ARG A 191 0.09 -24.22 -9.42
CA ARG A 191 -0.55 -24.41 -8.11
C ARG A 191 0.50 -24.65 -7.04
N SER A 192 1.41 -25.61 -7.26
CA SER A 192 2.51 -25.88 -6.33
C SER A 192 3.52 -24.74 -6.28
N LEU A 193 3.81 -24.07 -7.40
CA LEU A 193 4.68 -22.89 -7.42
C LEU A 193 4.12 -21.76 -6.52
N SER A 194 2.81 -21.47 -6.62
CA SER A 194 2.17 -20.41 -5.83
C SER A 194 2.25 -20.65 -4.31
N VAL A 195 2.21 -21.91 -3.86
CA VAL A 195 2.43 -22.28 -2.45
C VAL A 195 3.86 -21.96 -2.05
N LEU A 196 4.82 -22.46 -2.83
CA LEU A 196 6.24 -22.31 -2.57
C LEU A 196 6.63 -20.83 -2.51
N MET A 197 6.14 -20.02 -3.45
CA MET A 197 6.35 -18.56 -3.48
C MET A 197 5.98 -17.91 -2.15
N VAL A 198 4.78 -18.19 -1.61
CA VAL A 198 4.34 -17.65 -0.31
C VAL A 198 5.25 -18.13 0.82
N SER A 199 5.58 -19.43 0.86
CA SER A 199 6.43 -20.03 1.91
C SER A 199 7.85 -19.45 1.93
N ILE A 200 8.47 -19.22 0.77
CA ILE A 200 9.88 -18.77 0.66
C ILE A 200 10.04 -17.25 0.63
N SER A 201 8.93 -16.49 0.56
CA SER A 201 8.92 -15.03 0.32
C SER A 201 9.87 -14.20 1.19
N SER A 202 10.17 -14.64 2.41
CA SER A 202 11.06 -13.92 3.34
C SER A 202 12.55 -14.23 3.18
N LEU A 203 12.93 -15.18 2.33
CA LEU A 203 14.30 -15.69 2.20
C LEU A 203 14.92 -15.49 0.82
N ILE A 204 14.13 -15.02 -0.15
CA ILE A 204 14.57 -14.89 -1.54
C ILE A 204 15.27 -13.55 -1.79
N SER A 205 16.28 -13.57 -2.67
CA SER A 205 16.90 -12.35 -3.18
C SER A 205 16.00 -11.67 -4.20
N GLN A 206 16.22 -10.38 -4.45
CA GLN A 206 15.49 -9.62 -5.47
C GLN A 206 15.62 -10.25 -6.87
N HIS A 207 16.82 -10.71 -7.23
CA HIS A 207 17.05 -11.39 -8.50
C HIS A 207 16.21 -12.67 -8.64
N PHE A 208 16.16 -13.50 -7.59
CA PHE A 208 15.36 -14.72 -7.63
C PHE A 208 13.86 -14.41 -7.62
N GLN A 209 13.44 -13.37 -6.89
CA GLN A 209 12.06 -12.87 -6.93
C GLN A 209 11.63 -12.48 -8.35
N GLU A 210 12.49 -11.80 -9.12
CA GLU A 210 12.20 -11.42 -10.50
C GLU A 210 12.02 -12.64 -11.41
N GLN A 211 12.94 -13.60 -11.33
CA GLN A 211 12.83 -14.84 -12.11
C GLN A 211 11.54 -15.59 -11.78
N LEU A 212 11.16 -15.66 -10.49
CA LEU A 212 9.90 -16.24 -10.05
C LEU A 212 8.68 -15.51 -10.63
N LEU A 213 8.69 -14.17 -10.63
CA LEU A 213 7.59 -13.37 -11.15
C LEU A 213 7.42 -13.53 -12.66
N ASN A 214 8.53 -13.51 -13.42
CA ASN A 214 8.52 -13.71 -14.87
C ASN A 214 8.01 -15.12 -15.24
N LYS A 215 8.50 -16.15 -14.54
CA LYS A 215 8.03 -17.54 -14.74
C LYS A 215 6.55 -17.67 -14.38
N THR A 216 6.12 -17.05 -13.29
CA THR A 216 4.72 -17.04 -12.85
C THR A 216 3.83 -16.38 -13.88
N GLU A 217 4.26 -15.27 -14.48
CA GLU A 217 3.54 -14.57 -15.53
C GLU A 217 3.32 -15.45 -16.76
N ILE A 218 4.37 -16.12 -17.25
CA ILE A 218 4.27 -17.05 -18.39
C ILE A 218 3.30 -18.20 -18.09
N LEU A 219 3.37 -18.77 -16.88
CA LEU A 219 2.47 -19.85 -16.48
C LEU A 219 1.02 -19.36 -16.26
N PHE A 220 0.85 -18.09 -15.87
CA PHE A 220 -0.46 -17.51 -15.60
C PHE A 220 -1.33 -17.48 -16.85
N ASP A 221 -0.74 -17.26 -18.03
CA ASP A 221 -1.49 -17.15 -19.28
C ASP A 221 -2.19 -18.48 -19.68
N ASN A 222 -1.80 -19.61 -19.06
CA ASN A 222 -2.45 -20.92 -19.20
C ASN A 222 -3.54 -21.20 -18.14
N LEU A 223 -3.79 -20.29 -17.19
CA LEU A 223 -4.77 -20.49 -16.12
C LEU A 223 -6.20 -20.46 -16.64
N SER A 224 -7.02 -21.41 -16.16
CA SER A 224 -8.46 -21.32 -16.31
C SER A 224 -9.01 -20.24 -15.37
N SER A 225 -10.10 -19.60 -15.78
CA SER A 225 -10.71 -18.52 -14.99
C SER A 225 -11.17 -18.97 -13.60
N SER A 226 -11.27 -20.26 -13.28
CA SER A 226 -11.80 -20.77 -12.01
C SER A 226 -10.81 -20.82 -10.83
N GLU A 227 -9.51 -20.59 -11.04
CA GLU A 227 -8.48 -20.84 -10.01
C GLU A 227 -8.20 -19.63 -9.09
N VAL A 228 -9.22 -19.18 -8.37
CA VAL A 228 -9.18 -18.02 -7.46
C VAL A 228 -8.10 -18.13 -6.38
N ASP A 229 -7.84 -19.33 -5.84
CA ASP A 229 -6.87 -19.52 -4.76
C ASP A 229 -5.42 -19.32 -5.22
N ILE A 230 -5.10 -19.63 -6.48
CA ILE A 230 -3.77 -19.36 -7.06
C ILE A 230 -3.57 -17.85 -7.14
N ALA A 231 -4.54 -17.12 -7.69
CA ALA A 231 -4.49 -15.66 -7.76
C ALA A 231 -4.35 -15.02 -6.36
N LYS A 232 -5.08 -15.52 -5.35
CA LYS A 232 -4.94 -15.06 -3.95
C LYS A 232 -3.53 -15.26 -3.42
N ARG A 233 -2.90 -16.42 -3.66
CA ARG A 233 -1.53 -16.72 -3.22
C ARG A 233 -0.50 -15.84 -3.92
N ILE A 234 -0.68 -15.56 -5.22
CA ILE A 234 0.21 -14.66 -5.96
C ILE A 234 0.15 -13.23 -5.38
N VAL A 235 -1.05 -12.71 -5.12
CA VAL A 235 -1.20 -11.38 -4.49
C VAL A 235 -0.64 -11.37 -3.06
N GLN A 236 -0.84 -12.45 -2.30
CA GLN A 236 -0.23 -12.61 -0.98
C GLN A 236 1.30 -12.63 -1.06
N PHE A 237 1.88 -13.30 -2.05
CA PHE A 237 3.32 -13.30 -2.29
C PHE A 237 3.83 -11.88 -2.56
N LEU A 238 3.21 -11.15 -3.50
CA LEU A 238 3.55 -9.76 -3.83
C LEU A 238 3.51 -8.87 -2.59
N LYS A 239 2.50 -9.05 -1.73
CA LYS A 239 2.37 -8.37 -0.45
C LYS A 239 3.51 -8.73 0.52
N ASN A 240 3.93 -9.99 0.58
CA ASN A 240 5.02 -10.42 1.46
C ASN A 240 6.38 -9.86 1.01
N VAL A 241 6.66 -9.85 -0.29
CA VAL A 241 7.89 -9.26 -0.87
C VAL A 241 7.83 -7.73 -1.02
N LYS A 242 6.70 -7.11 -0.65
CA LYS A 242 6.45 -5.66 -0.74
C LYS A 242 6.71 -5.11 -2.15
N TYR A 243 6.41 -5.86 -3.21
CA TYR A 243 6.71 -5.48 -4.59
C TYR A 243 5.45 -5.33 -5.43
N ARG A 244 5.35 -4.21 -6.13
CA ARG A 244 4.19 -3.85 -6.95
C ARG A 244 4.42 -4.28 -8.39
N TYR A 245 4.15 -5.55 -8.67
CA TYR A 245 4.25 -6.10 -10.02
C TYR A 245 2.90 -6.04 -10.73
N TYR A 246 2.67 -4.95 -11.48
CA TYR A 246 1.40 -4.67 -12.15
C TYR A 246 0.90 -5.81 -13.07
N PRO A 247 1.72 -6.47 -13.91
CA PRO A 247 1.23 -7.49 -14.84
C PRO A 247 0.50 -8.66 -14.17
N LEU A 248 0.99 -9.11 -13.01
CA LEU A 248 0.32 -10.17 -12.24
C LEU A 248 -0.88 -9.63 -11.43
N LEU A 249 -0.79 -8.41 -10.90
CA LEU A 249 -1.90 -7.80 -10.16
C LEU A 249 -3.14 -7.62 -11.05
N GLU A 250 -2.96 -7.16 -12.29
CA GLU A 250 -4.06 -7.00 -13.24
C GLU A 250 -4.68 -8.34 -13.64
N ARG A 251 -3.86 -9.36 -13.93
CA ARG A 251 -4.33 -10.71 -14.23
C ARG A 251 -5.10 -11.33 -13.06
N CYS A 252 -4.57 -11.21 -11.83
CA CYS A 252 -5.27 -11.65 -10.63
C CYS A 252 -6.58 -10.89 -10.42
N ASN A 253 -6.60 -9.57 -10.64
CA ASN A 253 -7.78 -8.74 -10.53
C ASN A 253 -8.89 -9.20 -11.49
N LYS A 254 -8.56 -9.53 -12.75
CA LYS A 254 -9.50 -10.10 -13.72
C LYS A 254 -10.10 -11.43 -13.23
N VAL A 255 -9.28 -12.32 -12.67
CA VAL A 255 -9.76 -13.58 -12.07
C VAL A 255 -10.73 -13.32 -10.93
N PHE A 256 -10.44 -12.37 -10.04
CA PHE A 256 -11.34 -12.04 -8.93
C PHE A 256 -12.66 -11.43 -9.40
N LEU A 257 -12.63 -10.54 -10.38
CA LEU A 257 -13.85 -9.96 -10.97
C LEU A 257 -14.74 -11.02 -11.61
N ASN A 258 -14.16 -11.96 -12.35
CA ASN A 258 -14.91 -13.04 -13.02
C ASN A 258 -15.53 -14.05 -12.03
N ASN A 259 -14.95 -14.21 -10.83
CA ASN A 259 -15.40 -15.19 -9.84
C ASN A 259 -16.01 -14.54 -8.60
N MET A 260 -16.53 -13.32 -8.74
CA MET A 260 -17.00 -12.56 -7.58
C MET A 260 -18.02 -13.34 -6.75
N ASN A 261 -18.93 -14.09 -7.39
CA ASN A 261 -19.97 -14.87 -6.70
C ASN A 261 -19.39 -15.94 -5.75
N HIS A 262 -18.21 -16.47 -6.03
CA HIS A 262 -17.55 -17.51 -5.23
C HIS A 262 -16.68 -16.96 -4.09
N LEU A 263 -16.39 -15.65 -4.07
CA LEU A 263 -15.59 -15.03 -3.02
C LEU A 263 -16.39 -14.85 -1.73
N ASP A 264 -15.95 -15.47 -0.64
CA ASP A 264 -16.53 -15.24 0.68
C ASP A 264 -16.05 -13.91 1.29
N LEU A 265 -16.66 -13.51 2.41
CA LEU A 265 -16.33 -12.27 3.13
C LEU A 265 -14.83 -12.21 3.50
N ASP A 266 -14.25 -13.34 3.91
CA ASP A 266 -12.84 -13.42 4.32
C ASP A 266 -11.90 -13.19 3.14
N SER A 267 -12.20 -13.77 1.97
CA SER A 267 -11.43 -13.54 0.75
C SER A 267 -11.52 -12.10 0.28
N ILE A 268 -12.71 -11.50 0.27
CA ILE A 268 -12.89 -10.10 -0.15
C ILE A 268 -12.11 -9.17 0.78
N SER A 269 -12.24 -9.34 2.09
CA SER A 269 -11.53 -8.54 3.09
C SER A 269 -10.00 -8.64 2.93
N LYS A 270 -9.47 -9.84 2.71
CA LYS A 270 -8.03 -10.06 2.47
C LYS A 270 -7.55 -9.37 1.19
N ILE A 271 -8.28 -9.52 0.08
CA ILE A 271 -7.92 -8.92 -1.21
C ILE A 271 -7.90 -7.39 -1.09
N LEU A 272 -8.92 -6.78 -0.49
CA LEU A 272 -8.97 -5.33 -0.23
C LEU A 272 -7.77 -4.88 0.61
N GLY A 273 -7.43 -5.61 1.67
CA GLY A 273 -6.27 -5.32 2.51
C GLY A 273 -4.94 -5.44 1.76
N TRP A 274 -4.77 -6.44 0.89
CA TRP A 274 -3.57 -6.61 0.08
C TRP A 274 -3.43 -5.52 -0.98
N TYR A 275 -4.52 -5.15 -1.65
CA TYR A 275 -4.56 -4.06 -2.62
C TYR A 275 -4.19 -2.72 -1.97
N HIS A 276 -4.76 -2.44 -0.80
CA HIS A 276 -4.39 -1.25 -0.02
C HIS A 276 -2.90 -1.24 0.34
N PHE A 277 -2.35 -2.35 0.85
CA PHE A 277 -0.93 -2.45 1.21
C PHE A 277 -0.01 -2.27 0.00
N LEU A 278 -0.36 -2.86 -1.14
CA LEU A 278 0.38 -2.74 -2.40
C LEU A 278 0.11 -1.42 -3.13
N GLN A 279 -0.76 -0.55 -2.61
CA GLN A 279 -1.20 0.66 -3.29
C GLN A 279 -1.73 0.40 -4.71
N PHE A 280 -2.29 -0.79 -4.94
CA PHE A 280 -2.96 -1.18 -6.18
C PHE A 280 -4.43 -0.81 -6.05
N HIS A 281 -4.90 0.10 -6.90
CA HIS A 281 -6.27 0.59 -6.87
C HIS A 281 -7.02 -0.04 -8.02
N SER A 282 -8.06 -0.82 -7.73
CA SER A 282 -8.94 -1.42 -8.73
C SER A 282 -10.36 -0.99 -8.45
N PHE A 283 -10.79 0.14 -9.03
CA PHE A 283 -12.11 0.69 -8.76
C PHE A 283 -13.25 -0.26 -9.16
N GLU A 284 -13.06 -1.02 -10.24
CA GLU A 284 -14.01 -2.05 -10.67
C GLU A 284 -14.22 -3.09 -9.57
N PHE A 285 -13.13 -3.60 -9.00
CA PHE A 285 -13.21 -4.57 -7.91
C PHE A 285 -13.86 -3.93 -6.67
N MET A 286 -13.51 -2.69 -6.33
CA MET A 286 -14.11 -1.98 -5.18
C MET A 286 -15.64 -1.84 -5.31
N ILE A 287 -16.14 -1.46 -6.48
CA ILE A 287 -17.59 -1.30 -6.74
C ILE A 287 -18.31 -2.64 -6.58
N VAL A 288 -17.77 -3.68 -7.21
CA VAL A 288 -18.37 -5.01 -7.20
C VAL A 288 -18.29 -5.63 -5.79
N ALA A 289 -17.17 -5.45 -5.09
CA ALA A 289 -16.98 -5.85 -3.69
C ALA A 289 -17.96 -5.15 -2.76
N LYS A 290 -18.10 -3.83 -2.86
CA LYS A 290 -19.08 -3.07 -2.07
C LYS A 290 -20.48 -3.64 -2.26
N LYS A 291 -20.95 -3.79 -3.51
CA LYS A 291 -22.29 -4.32 -3.80
C LYS A 291 -22.54 -5.69 -3.16
N LYS A 292 -21.56 -6.60 -3.26
CA LYS A 292 -21.67 -7.93 -2.65
C LYS A 292 -21.66 -7.87 -1.13
N LEU A 293 -20.80 -7.06 -0.53
CA LEU A 293 -20.73 -6.88 0.93
C LEU A 293 -22.03 -6.26 1.48
N THR A 294 -22.61 -5.27 0.81
CA THR A 294 -23.91 -4.68 1.19
C THR A 294 -25.02 -5.73 1.19
N GLN A 295 -25.06 -6.63 0.20
CA GLN A 295 -26.02 -7.74 0.15
C GLN A 295 -25.85 -8.74 1.30
N MET A 296 -24.66 -8.80 1.91
CA MET A 296 -24.38 -9.70 3.05
C MET A 296 -24.72 -9.08 4.42
N ILE A 297 -25.06 -7.79 4.51
CA ILE A 297 -25.44 -7.14 5.78
C ILE A 297 -26.50 -7.92 6.58
N PRO A 298 -27.63 -8.38 5.99
CA PRO A 298 -28.67 -9.07 6.75
C PRO A 298 -28.32 -10.53 7.12
N LEU A 299 -27.19 -11.07 6.64
CA LEU A 299 -26.84 -12.49 6.80
C LEU A 299 -25.95 -12.77 8.02
N PHE A 300 -25.54 -11.74 8.76
CA PHE A 300 -24.57 -11.88 9.86
C PHE A 300 -25.15 -11.42 11.20
N ASP A 301 -25.61 -12.39 11.99
CA ASP A 301 -26.05 -12.18 13.37
C ASP A 301 -24.90 -12.35 14.38
N HIS A 302 -23.84 -13.08 14.02
CA HIS A 302 -22.72 -13.37 14.92
C HIS A 302 -21.70 -12.20 14.97
N PRO A 303 -21.29 -11.73 16.17
CA PRO A 303 -20.39 -10.58 16.33
C PRO A 303 -19.10 -10.67 15.51
N ALA A 304 -18.44 -11.83 15.52
CA ALA A 304 -17.18 -12.04 14.81
C ALA A 304 -17.29 -11.86 13.27
N SER A 305 -18.37 -12.35 12.67
CA SER A 305 -18.60 -12.24 11.23
C SER A 305 -18.99 -10.82 10.85
N PHE A 306 -19.80 -10.17 11.71
CA PHE A 306 -20.20 -8.79 11.50
C PHE A 306 -19.01 -7.82 11.61
N VAL A 307 -18.06 -8.04 12.52
CA VAL A 307 -16.83 -7.23 12.61
C VAL A 307 -16.02 -7.31 11.31
N LYS A 308 -15.89 -8.51 10.71
CA LYS A 308 -15.21 -8.66 9.42
C LYS A 308 -15.93 -7.89 8.31
N LEU A 309 -17.27 -7.93 8.29
CA LEU A 309 -18.07 -7.15 7.36
C LEU A 309 -17.87 -5.65 7.58
N PHE A 310 -17.91 -5.19 8.82
CA PHE A 310 -17.69 -3.79 9.18
C PHE A 310 -16.34 -3.28 8.69
N VAL A 311 -15.28 -4.06 8.87
CA VAL A 311 -13.92 -3.68 8.44
C VAL A 311 -13.81 -3.62 6.92
N ALA A 312 -14.44 -4.56 6.20
CA ALA A 312 -14.36 -4.60 4.73
C ALA A 312 -15.26 -3.55 4.06
N LEU A 313 -16.50 -3.39 4.54
CA LEU A 313 -17.51 -2.53 3.93
C LEU A 313 -17.45 -1.09 4.46
N GLY A 314 -17.12 -0.90 5.75
CA GLY A 314 -17.17 0.39 6.44
C GLY A 314 -16.48 1.53 5.69
N PRO A 315 -15.19 1.39 5.29
CA PRO A 315 -14.47 2.45 4.60
C PRO A 315 -15.14 2.90 3.28
N VAL A 316 -15.70 1.95 2.54
CA VAL A 316 -16.24 2.12 1.17
C VAL A 316 -17.76 2.36 1.13
N ALA A 317 -18.43 2.23 2.27
CA ALA A 317 -19.88 2.34 2.39
C ALA A 317 -20.39 3.77 2.19
N GLU A 318 -21.63 3.87 1.73
CA GLU A 318 -22.38 5.13 1.64
C GLU A 318 -22.82 5.67 3.01
N PRO A 319 -23.22 6.95 3.11
CA PRO A 319 -23.60 7.56 4.39
C PRO A 319 -24.69 6.79 5.16
N GLU A 320 -25.69 6.25 4.47
CA GLU A 320 -26.78 5.47 5.08
C GLU A 320 -26.29 4.11 5.59
N GLU A 321 -25.57 3.37 4.75
CA GLU A 321 -24.92 2.10 5.10
C GLU A 321 -23.95 2.28 6.28
N LYS A 322 -23.15 3.35 6.27
CA LYS A 322 -22.23 3.72 7.37
C LYS A 322 -22.98 3.96 8.67
N LYS A 323 -24.18 4.55 8.62
CA LYS A 323 -25.00 4.79 9.80
C LYS A 323 -25.51 3.46 10.37
N GLN A 324 -26.03 2.57 9.52
CA GLN A 324 -26.50 1.23 9.91
C GLN A 324 -25.38 0.38 10.52
N LEU A 325 -24.22 0.32 9.86
CA LEU A 325 -23.04 -0.40 10.33
C LEU A 325 -22.58 0.09 11.72
N LYS A 326 -22.55 1.41 11.93
CA LYS A 326 -22.17 2.01 13.21
C LYS A 326 -23.18 1.70 14.32
N SER A 327 -24.48 1.70 14.03
CA SER A 327 -25.50 1.30 15.02
C SER A 327 -25.38 -0.16 15.42
N THR A 328 -25.13 -1.07 14.47
CA THR A 328 -24.99 -2.50 14.79
C THR A 328 -23.74 -2.79 15.61
N ILE A 329 -22.57 -2.22 15.24
CA ILE A 329 -21.35 -2.33 16.07
C ILE A 329 -21.60 -1.80 17.49
N LEU A 330 -22.35 -0.70 17.61
CA LEU A 330 -22.62 -0.13 18.92
C LEU A 330 -23.40 -1.11 19.83
N LEU A 331 -24.35 -1.85 19.26
CA LEU A 331 -25.13 -2.87 19.98
C LEU A 331 -24.26 -4.05 20.43
N ILE A 332 -23.41 -4.58 19.55
CA ILE A 332 -22.55 -5.75 19.85
C ILE A 332 -21.23 -5.40 20.56
N SER A 333 -21.00 -4.12 20.85
CA SER A 333 -19.69 -3.62 21.32
C SER A 333 -19.21 -4.26 22.62
N GLU A 334 -20.10 -4.72 23.49
CA GLU A 334 -19.73 -5.35 24.78
C GLU A 334 -19.22 -6.79 24.62
N GLU A 335 -19.56 -7.45 23.52
CA GLU A 335 -19.19 -8.84 23.23
C GLU A 335 -17.88 -8.94 22.43
N LEU A 336 -17.27 -7.80 22.08
CA LEU A 336 -16.08 -7.76 21.24
C LEU A 336 -14.83 -8.24 22.00
N THR A 337 -14.11 -9.16 21.36
CA THR A 337 -12.75 -9.54 21.77
C THR A 337 -11.76 -8.38 21.55
N SER A 338 -10.57 -8.47 22.17
CA SER A 338 -9.49 -7.49 21.98
C SER A 338 -9.12 -7.29 20.51
N GLN A 339 -8.91 -8.36 19.76
CA GLN A 339 -8.54 -8.31 18.35
C GLN A 339 -9.67 -7.74 17.47
N GLN A 340 -10.94 -8.02 17.80
CA GLN A 340 -12.07 -7.42 17.09
C GLN A 340 -12.19 -5.93 17.37
N ALA A 341 -12.01 -5.48 18.62
CA ALA A 341 -12.03 -4.07 18.97
C ALA A 341 -10.91 -3.29 18.26
N LEU A 342 -9.72 -3.88 18.14
CA LEU A 342 -8.61 -3.32 17.36
C LEU A 342 -8.95 -3.20 15.87
N ALA A 343 -9.57 -4.22 15.28
CA ALA A 343 -9.99 -4.16 13.88
C ALA A 343 -11.07 -3.09 13.65
N VAL A 344 -12.04 -2.98 14.56
CA VAL A 344 -13.11 -1.98 14.51
C VAL A 344 -12.56 -0.57 14.61
N VAL A 345 -11.63 -0.28 15.53
CA VAL A 345 -11.09 1.08 15.68
C VAL A 345 -10.29 1.51 14.44
N GLY A 346 -9.56 0.59 13.80
CA GLY A 346 -8.87 0.85 12.53
C GLY A 346 -9.85 1.17 11.40
N ALA A 347 -10.93 0.39 11.26
CA ALA A 347 -11.97 0.69 10.28
C ALA A 347 -12.69 2.01 10.56
N MET A 348 -12.87 2.38 11.83
CA MET A 348 -13.46 3.67 12.21
C MET A 348 -12.58 4.86 11.84
N GLU A 349 -11.25 4.70 11.93
CA GLU A 349 -10.25 5.66 11.44
C GLU A 349 -10.39 5.86 9.92
N ASP A 350 -10.39 4.77 9.15
CA ASP A 350 -10.57 4.80 7.69
C ASP A 350 -11.93 5.40 7.26
N MET A 351 -12.96 5.22 8.09
CA MET A 351 -14.29 5.82 7.89
C MET A 351 -14.38 7.30 8.28
N GLU A 352 -13.32 7.90 8.81
CA GLU A 352 -13.29 9.26 9.38
C GLU A 352 -14.46 9.48 10.37
N SER A 353 -14.71 8.49 11.24
CA SER A 353 -15.92 8.44 12.05
C SER A 353 -15.98 9.53 13.11
N ARG A 354 -16.97 10.43 13.00
CA ARG A 354 -17.28 11.47 13.98
C ARG A 354 -18.28 11.05 15.07
N ASN A 355 -18.59 9.76 15.20
CA ASN A 355 -19.55 9.28 16.20
C ASN A 355 -18.90 9.18 17.58
N SER A 356 -19.05 10.24 18.39
CA SER A 356 -18.43 10.34 19.72
C SER A 356 -18.84 9.22 20.68
N HIS A 357 -20.08 8.73 20.59
CA HIS A 357 -20.59 7.66 21.45
C HIS A 357 -19.92 6.32 21.11
N LEU A 358 -19.85 5.97 19.83
CA LEU A 358 -19.17 4.76 19.36
C LEU A 358 -17.66 4.81 19.68
N ASN A 359 -17.01 5.96 19.45
CA ASN A 359 -15.60 6.16 19.77
C ASN A 359 -15.33 5.91 21.27
N LYS A 360 -16.17 6.43 22.16
CA LYS A 360 -16.07 6.19 23.62
C LYS A 360 -16.27 4.72 23.98
N LYS A 361 -17.27 4.06 23.38
CA LYS A 361 -17.60 2.67 23.69
C LYS A 361 -16.48 1.72 23.26
N ILE A 362 -15.97 1.85 22.03
CA ILE A 362 -14.86 1.02 21.54
C ILE A 362 -13.58 1.30 22.34
N ALA A 363 -13.28 2.57 22.65
CA ALA A 363 -12.15 2.90 23.51
C ALA A 363 -12.26 2.26 24.91
N SER A 364 -13.46 2.11 25.46
CA SER A 364 -13.67 1.40 26.74
C SER A 364 -13.35 -0.10 26.66
N VAL A 365 -13.67 -0.76 25.53
CA VAL A 365 -13.33 -2.17 25.29
C VAL A 365 -11.81 -2.33 25.13
N LEU A 366 -11.18 -1.42 24.38
CA LEU A 366 -9.71 -1.37 24.26
C LEU A 366 -9.04 -1.18 25.63
N HIS A 367 -9.60 -0.33 26.49
CA HIS A 367 -9.09 -0.08 27.84
C HIS A 367 -9.09 -1.34 28.73
N LYS A 368 -10.16 -2.14 28.64
CA LYS A 368 -10.30 -3.40 29.40
C LYS A 368 -9.20 -4.42 29.05
N HIS A 369 -8.82 -4.48 27.78
CA HIS A 369 -7.84 -5.45 27.28
C HIS A 369 -6.46 -4.85 26.98
N LEU A 370 -6.18 -3.64 27.49
CA LEU A 370 -4.99 -2.88 27.09
C LEU A 370 -3.68 -3.65 27.36
N ASP A 371 -3.66 -4.45 28.42
CA ASP A 371 -2.49 -5.21 28.87
C ASP A 371 -2.16 -6.43 27.97
N ASN A 372 -3.08 -6.81 27.08
CA ASN A 372 -2.93 -7.98 26.21
C ASN A 372 -2.34 -7.63 24.82
N TYR A 373 -2.19 -6.35 24.50
CA TYR A 373 -1.72 -5.92 23.17
C TYR A 373 -0.21 -5.85 23.07
N LYS A 374 0.30 -6.20 21.89
CA LYS A 374 1.71 -6.08 21.53
C LYS A 374 2.08 -4.62 21.20
N PRO A 375 3.37 -4.24 21.26
CA PRO A 375 3.83 -2.88 20.95
C PRO A 375 3.29 -2.29 19.64
N ILE A 376 3.29 -3.07 18.56
CA ILE A 376 2.78 -2.61 17.26
C ILE A 376 1.26 -2.38 17.26
N GLU A 377 0.51 -3.15 18.05
CA GLU A 377 -0.93 -2.98 18.21
C GLU A 377 -1.23 -1.75 19.06
N LEU A 378 -0.44 -1.51 20.10
CA LEU A 378 -0.54 -0.30 20.94
C LEU A 378 -0.26 0.98 20.14
N LEU A 379 0.72 0.95 19.23
CA LEU A 379 0.97 2.08 18.32
C LEU A 379 -0.26 2.35 17.44
N LYS A 380 -0.88 1.31 16.86
CA LYS A 380 -2.10 1.45 16.06
C LYS A 380 -3.25 2.04 16.89
N ILE A 381 -3.49 1.51 18.09
CA ILE A 381 -4.51 2.04 19.01
C ILE A 381 -4.26 3.53 19.30
N THR A 382 -3.00 3.90 19.55
CA THR A 382 -2.62 5.29 19.81
C THR A 382 -2.93 6.18 18.61
N GLN A 383 -2.52 5.77 17.41
CA GLN A 383 -2.77 6.49 16.15
C GLN A 383 -4.26 6.69 15.90
N SER A 384 -5.04 5.60 15.91
CA SER A 384 -6.47 5.65 15.63
C SER A 384 -7.24 6.51 16.64
N LEU A 385 -6.93 6.40 17.94
CA LEU A 385 -7.63 7.18 18.97
C LEU A 385 -7.32 8.68 18.91
N ILE A 386 -6.08 9.04 18.56
CA ILE A 386 -5.69 10.46 18.35
C ILE A 386 -6.39 11.01 17.11
N PHE A 387 -6.39 10.25 16.01
CA PHE A 387 -7.07 10.62 14.78
C PHE A 387 -8.59 10.81 14.99
N LEU A 388 -9.21 9.91 15.76
CA LEU A 388 -10.63 9.99 16.13
C LEU A 388 -10.93 11.03 17.23
N HIS A 389 -9.93 11.83 17.64
CA HIS A 389 -10.02 12.87 18.66
C HIS A 389 -10.60 12.37 20.01
N PHE A 390 -10.27 11.14 20.40
CA PHE A 390 -10.71 10.59 21.68
C PHE A 390 -9.98 11.28 22.85
N GLN A 391 -10.74 11.71 23.85
CA GLN A 391 -10.21 12.38 25.04
C GLN A 391 -10.51 11.57 26.30
N SER A 392 -9.48 10.91 26.85
CA SER A 392 -9.52 10.30 28.19
C SER A 392 -8.14 10.36 28.83
N LYS A 393 -8.01 11.18 29.88
CA LYS A 393 -6.75 11.32 30.63
C LYS A 393 -6.32 9.99 31.27
N GLU A 394 -7.26 9.26 31.85
CA GLU A 394 -7.01 7.96 32.51
C GLU A 394 -6.45 6.93 31.52
N PHE A 395 -7.08 6.81 30.35
CA PHE A 395 -6.64 5.89 29.31
C PHE A 395 -5.20 6.16 28.86
N PHE A 396 -4.89 7.42 28.54
CA PHE A 396 -3.55 7.80 28.08
C PHE A 396 -2.47 7.66 29.17
N VAL A 397 -2.83 7.81 30.45
CA VAL A 397 -1.92 7.54 31.57
C VAL A 397 -1.62 6.04 31.68
N LYS A 398 -2.64 5.17 31.62
CA LYS A 398 -2.43 3.71 31.64
C LYS A 398 -1.59 3.27 30.44
N LEU A 399 -1.95 3.73 29.24
CA LEU A 399 -1.22 3.44 27.99
C LEU A 399 0.24 3.88 28.07
N ARG A 400 0.53 5.08 28.59
CA ARG A 400 1.91 5.53 28.79
C ARG A 400 2.70 4.62 29.70
N LYS A 401 2.13 4.25 30.85
CA LYS A 401 2.79 3.36 31.82
C LYS A 401 3.17 2.03 31.16
N LEU A 402 2.26 1.48 30.36
CA LEU A 402 2.47 0.22 29.65
C LEU A 402 3.52 0.33 28.54
N LEU A 403 3.47 1.38 27.72
CA LEU A 403 4.49 1.64 26.70
C LEU A 403 5.89 1.80 27.31
N LEU A 404 6.00 2.54 28.43
CA LEU A 404 7.27 2.70 29.16
C LEU A 404 7.76 1.38 29.78
N SER A 405 6.87 0.52 30.28
CA SER A 405 7.28 -0.80 30.79
C SER A 405 7.81 -1.71 29.67
N HIS A 406 7.17 -1.72 28.51
CA HIS A 406 7.70 -2.46 27.35
C HIS A 406 9.03 -1.89 26.86
N LEU A 407 9.18 -0.56 26.84
CA LEU A 407 10.40 0.10 26.39
C LEU A 407 11.62 -0.26 27.25
N LYS A 408 11.43 -0.42 28.56
CA LYS A 408 12.50 -0.79 29.50
C LYS A 408 13.04 -2.21 29.26
N VAL A 409 12.20 -3.14 28.81
CA VAL A 409 12.55 -4.55 28.58
C VAL A 409 13.00 -4.80 27.13
N SER A 410 12.54 -3.97 26.19
CA SER A 410 12.82 -4.15 24.76
C SER A 410 14.31 -4.02 24.43
N VAL A 411 14.78 -4.90 23.53
CA VAL A 411 16.18 -4.91 23.04
C VAL A 411 16.24 -4.72 21.51
N ARG A 412 15.12 -4.94 20.80
CA ARG A 412 15.06 -4.84 19.33
C ARG A 412 14.91 -3.37 18.90
N PRO A 413 15.78 -2.85 18.00
CA PRO A 413 15.69 -1.47 17.52
C PRO A 413 14.30 -1.09 16.98
N SER A 414 13.71 -1.93 16.12
CA SER A 414 12.39 -1.69 15.52
C SER A 414 11.25 -1.65 16.53
N GLU A 415 11.33 -2.45 17.60
CA GLU A 415 10.32 -2.46 18.66
C GLU A 415 10.44 -1.20 19.54
N ILE A 416 11.66 -0.80 19.86
CA ILE A 416 11.96 0.45 20.59
C ILE A 416 11.49 1.66 19.77
N SER A 417 11.73 1.67 18.45
CA SER A 417 11.25 2.69 17.52
C SER A 417 9.73 2.82 17.56
N ILE A 418 8.99 1.71 17.44
CA ILE A 418 7.52 1.67 17.53
C ILE A 418 7.02 2.23 18.86
N LEU A 419 7.63 1.83 19.98
CA LEU A 419 7.25 2.27 21.32
C LEU A 419 7.50 3.76 21.52
N VAL A 420 8.65 4.26 21.07
CA VAL A 420 9.02 5.68 21.13
C VAL A 420 8.09 6.52 20.25
N CYS A 421 7.74 6.02 19.06
CA CYS A 421 6.74 6.63 18.19
C CYS A 421 5.38 6.74 18.90
N ALA A 422 4.90 5.66 19.52
CA ALA A 422 3.63 5.66 20.25
C ALA A 422 3.64 6.67 21.40
N ILE A 423 4.70 6.70 22.21
CA ILE A 423 4.82 7.64 23.34
C ILE A 423 4.83 9.10 22.84
N SER A 424 5.51 9.37 21.71
CA SER A 424 5.57 10.72 21.12
C SER A 424 4.24 11.27 20.64
N MET A 425 3.27 10.41 20.39
CA MET A 425 1.94 10.79 19.95
C MET A 425 1.00 11.10 21.14
N LEU A 426 1.32 10.62 22.35
CA LEU A 426 0.45 10.81 23.51
C LEU A 426 0.35 12.28 23.93
N PRO A 427 -0.81 12.72 24.47
CA PRO A 427 -0.91 14.03 25.11
C PRO A 427 0.02 14.07 26.33
N SER A 428 0.98 15.01 26.39
CA SER A 428 2.15 15.03 27.31
C SER A 428 3.16 13.90 27.09
N PRO A 429 3.93 13.92 25.98
CA PRO A 429 5.00 12.97 25.77
C PRO A 429 6.12 13.20 26.81
N HIS A 430 6.44 12.18 27.60
CA HIS A 430 7.55 12.24 28.56
C HIS A 430 8.34 10.94 28.51
N LEU A 431 9.64 11.04 28.24
CA LEU A 431 10.61 9.97 28.41
C LEU A 431 11.50 10.23 29.62
N ASP A 432 11.67 9.21 30.46
CA ASP A 432 12.66 9.24 31.52
C ASP A 432 14.08 9.05 30.95
N GLU A 433 15.10 9.34 31.76
CA GLU A 433 16.51 9.21 31.37
C GLU A 433 16.88 7.76 30.98
N SER A 434 16.20 6.78 31.58
CA SER A 434 16.38 5.37 31.25
C SER A 434 15.93 5.04 29.82
N ALA A 435 14.82 5.65 29.37
CA ALA A 435 14.31 5.49 28.02
C ALA A 435 15.21 6.16 26.98
N ILE A 436 15.74 7.37 27.27
CA ILE A 436 16.70 8.03 26.38
C ILE A 436 17.98 7.18 26.25
N SER A 437 18.49 6.66 27.37
CA SER A 437 19.66 5.78 27.37
C SER A 437 19.43 4.49 26.56
N ARG A 438 18.20 3.97 26.58
CA ARG A 438 17.81 2.81 25.77
C ARG A 438 17.82 3.10 24.27
N ILE A 439 17.31 4.28 23.86
CA ILE A 439 17.38 4.73 22.46
C ILE A 439 18.85 4.83 22.04
N GLU A 440 19.68 5.50 22.85
CA GLU A 440 21.11 5.68 22.56
C GLU A 440 21.86 4.36 22.40
N ALA A 441 21.50 3.34 23.19
CA ALA A 441 22.14 2.02 23.13
C ALA A 441 21.86 1.25 21.83
N VAL A 442 20.74 1.52 21.15
CA VAL A 442 20.36 0.79 19.92
C VAL A 442 20.68 1.53 18.62
N LEU A 443 21.02 2.83 18.68
CA LEU A 443 21.31 3.64 17.49
C LEU A 443 22.27 3.00 16.46
N PRO A 444 23.38 2.33 16.86
CA PRO A 444 24.29 1.73 15.89
C PRO A 444 23.68 0.56 15.09
N GLN A 445 22.60 -0.05 15.60
CA GLN A 445 21.94 -1.21 15.02
C GLN A 445 20.70 -0.84 14.19
N CYS A 446 20.29 0.42 14.21
CA CYS A 446 19.09 0.92 13.54
C CYS A 446 19.25 0.97 12.01
N ASP A 447 18.18 0.65 11.30
CA ASP A 447 18.05 0.98 9.88
C ASP A 447 17.62 2.45 9.68
N LEU A 448 17.54 2.92 8.44
CA LEU A 448 17.11 4.30 8.16
C LEU A 448 15.67 4.59 8.64
N ASN A 449 14.78 3.60 8.69
CA ASN A 449 13.41 3.79 9.17
C ASN A 449 13.35 4.01 10.67
N ASP A 450 14.08 3.19 11.43
CA ASP A 450 14.19 3.30 12.88
C ASP A 450 14.76 4.67 13.25
N LEU A 451 15.84 5.09 12.58
CA LEU A 451 16.43 6.42 12.76
C LEU A 451 15.42 7.54 12.43
N ASN A 452 14.63 7.35 11.37
CA ASN A 452 13.55 8.26 10.99
C ASN A 452 12.48 8.42 12.05
N ASP A 453 11.95 7.29 12.51
CA ASP A 453 10.90 7.26 13.51
C ASP A 453 11.39 7.88 14.83
N PHE A 454 12.62 7.59 15.26
CA PHE A 454 13.23 8.24 16.42
C PHE A 454 13.34 9.75 16.28
N ALA A 455 13.89 10.24 15.18
CA ALA A 455 14.06 11.68 15.00
C ALA A 455 12.71 12.41 14.85
N THR A 456 11.73 11.82 14.17
CA THR A 456 10.36 12.34 14.12
C THR A 456 9.73 12.42 15.51
N SER A 457 9.91 11.40 16.34
CA SER A 457 9.44 11.39 17.72
C SER A 457 10.11 12.46 18.58
N VAL A 458 11.43 12.60 18.48
CA VAL A 458 12.17 13.60 19.26
C VAL A 458 11.79 15.02 18.83
N LEU A 459 11.57 15.27 17.53
CA LEU A 459 11.10 16.56 17.03
C LEU A 459 9.71 16.93 17.58
N ARG A 460 8.78 15.97 17.63
CA ARG A 460 7.46 16.18 18.27
C ARG A 460 7.59 16.53 19.75
N TRP A 461 8.54 15.94 20.45
CA TRP A 461 8.79 16.26 21.86
C TRP A 461 9.32 17.68 22.04
N ILE A 462 10.30 18.08 21.23
CA ILE A 462 10.85 19.44 21.27
C ILE A 462 9.75 20.47 21.02
N GLN A 463 8.88 20.22 20.03
CA GLN A 463 7.73 21.08 19.74
C GLN A 463 6.79 21.20 20.95
N TYR A 464 6.49 20.09 21.63
CA TYR A 464 5.66 20.08 22.83
C TYR A 464 6.32 20.86 23.99
N ASP A 465 7.60 20.63 24.26
CA ASP A 465 8.33 21.32 25.34
C ASP A 465 8.45 22.83 25.11
N HIS A 466 8.61 23.27 23.85
CA HIS A 466 8.58 24.69 23.49
C HIS A 466 7.23 25.34 23.80
N THR A 467 6.11 24.63 23.59
CA THR A 467 4.77 25.15 23.93
C THR A 467 4.50 25.22 25.43
N HIS A 468 5.24 24.47 26.24
CA HIS A 468 5.03 24.34 27.68
C HIS A 468 6.18 24.86 28.57
N MET A 469 7.16 25.57 27.98
CA MET A 469 8.26 26.27 28.67
C MET A 469 9.11 25.39 29.64
N SER A 470 9.39 24.13 29.30
CA SER A 470 10.28 23.27 30.08
C SER A 470 11.75 23.39 29.59
N SER A 471 12.73 23.42 30.51
CA SER A 471 14.17 23.62 30.20
C SER A 471 14.90 22.38 29.64
N ILE A 472 14.17 21.37 29.16
CA ILE A 472 14.67 20.00 28.87
C ILE A 472 15.29 19.86 27.45
N THR A 473 15.29 20.92 26.64
CA THR A 473 15.64 20.90 25.21
C THR A 473 17.08 20.45 24.90
N GLY A 474 18.04 20.66 25.83
CA GLY A 474 19.47 20.36 25.58
C GLY A 474 19.78 18.87 25.35
N LYS A 475 19.16 17.96 26.11
CA LYS A 475 19.38 16.51 25.95
C LYS A 475 18.75 15.98 24.66
N GLN A 476 17.56 16.46 24.31
CA GLN A 476 16.86 16.10 23.07
C GLN A 476 17.65 16.54 21.83
N LEU A 477 18.21 17.75 21.85
CA LEU A 477 19.08 18.23 20.78
C LEU A 477 20.36 17.39 20.64
N LYS A 478 20.95 16.94 21.75
CA LYS A 478 22.10 16.02 21.72
C LYS A 478 21.74 14.67 21.10
N LEU A 479 20.59 14.10 21.45
CA LEU A 479 20.09 12.86 20.84
C LEU A 479 19.84 13.04 19.34
N LEU A 480 19.23 14.15 18.93
CA LEU A 480 19.06 14.49 17.51
C LEU A 480 20.39 14.57 16.76
N ARG A 481 21.45 15.15 17.35
CA ARG A 481 22.78 15.17 16.71
C ARG A 481 23.36 13.77 16.54
N LYS A 482 23.18 12.88 17.53
CA LYS A 482 23.58 11.47 17.43
C LYS A 482 22.81 10.75 16.32
N LEU A 483 21.49 10.95 16.25
CA LEU A 483 20.64 10.38 15.19
C LEU A 483 21.10 10.81 13.80
N ASP A 484 21.40 12.11 13.61
CA ASP A 484 21.96 12.59 12.34
C ASP A 484 23.31 11.93 12.05
N HIS A 485 24.22 11.85 13.03
CA HIS A 485 25.52 11.23 12.85
C HIS A 485 25.43 9.79 12.36
N TYR A 486 24.60 8.95 13.01
CA TYR A 486 24.39 7.57 12.58
C TYR A 486 23.68 7.46 11.22
N GLY A 487 22.74 8.37 10.94
CA GLY A 487 22.10 8.45 9.62
C GLY A 487 23.11 8.73 8.50
N HIS A 488 24.00 9.71 8.68
CA HIS A 488 25.05 10.02 7.71
C HIS A 488 26.02 8.85 7.57
N GLN A 489 26.49 8.27 8.68
CA GLN A 489 27.40 7.14 8.67
C GLN A 489 26.83 5.96 7.87
N ARG A 490 25.55 5.63 8.06
CA ARG A 490 24.88 4.53 7.36
C ARG A 490 24.75 4.80 5.85
N LEU A 491 24.36 6.02 5.47
CA LEU A 491 24.26 6.42 4.07
C LEU A 491 25.63 6.42 3.37
N GLN A 492 26.68 6.91 4.04
CA GLN A 492 28.05 6.93 3.53
C GLN A 492 28.64 5.52 3.35
N GLN A 493 28.33 4.61 4.25
CA GLN A 493 28.78 3.21 4.19
C GLN A 493 27.97 2.34 3.19
N SER A 494 26.86 2.87 2.66
CA SER A 494 26.06 2.13 1.69
C SER A 494 26.77 2.03 0.33
N ASN A 495 26.98 0.79 -0.11
CA ASN A 495 27.65 0.42 -1.36
C ASN A 495 26.74 -0.34 -2.33
N ASN A 496 25.51 -0.67 -1.92
CA ASN A 496 24.57 -1.46 -2.72
C ASN A 496 23.24 -0.72 -2.82
N LEU A 497 22.82 -0.43 -4.06
CA LEU A 497 21.59 0.32 -4.33
C LEU A 497 20.34 -0.45 -3.90
N ASP A 498 20.28 -1.77 -4.09
CA ASP A 498 19.12 -2.58 -3.73
C ASP A 498 18.90 -2.58 -2.21
N GLN A 499 19.98 -2.72 -1.43
CA GLN A 499 19.91 -2.63 0.04
C GLN A 499 19.47 -1.24 0.50
N LEU A 500 20.07 -0.18 -0.06
CA LEU A 500 19.69 1.20 0.25
C LEU A 500 18.23 1.45 -0.12
N TRP A 501 17.80 0.95 -1.27
CA TRP A 501 16.46 1.17 -1.79
C TRP A 501 15.38 0.48 -0.94
N GLU A 502 15.64 -0.73 -0.43
CA GLU A 502 14.70 -1.40 0.47
C GLU A 502 14.49 -0.61 1.79
N GLU A 503 15.55 0.03 2.31
CA GLU A 503 15.43 0.94 3.45
C GLU A 503 14.68 2.24 3.07
N LEU A 504 14.97 2.84 1.91
CA LEU A 504 14.32 4.09 1.49
C LEU A 504 12.84 3.93 1.09
N LYS A 505 12.47 2.78 0.54
CA LYS A 505 11.11 2.44 0.11
C LYS A 505 10.14 2.35 1.28
N SER A 506 10.63 1.99 2.46
CA SER A 506 9.83 1.85 3.68
C SER A 506 9.65 3.16 4.45
N LEU A 507 10.40 4.22 4.10
CA LEU A 507 10.30 5.53 4.72
C LEU A 507 8.98 6.24 4.41
N LYS A 508 8.29 6.67 5.48
CA LYS A 508 7.11 7.53 5.39
C LYS A 508 7.48 8.96 4.96
N ALA A 509 6.55 9.63 4.29
CA ALA A 509 6.78 10.86 3.53
C ALA A 509 7.30 12.08 4.32
N ASP A 510 7.21 12.06 5.65
CA ASP A 510 7.59 13.21 6.50
C ASP A 510 9.04 13.13 7.01
N TRP A 511 9.81 12.11 6.63
CA TRP A 511 11.25 12.09 6.90
C TRP A 511 11.94 13.24 6.18
N PHE A 512 13.14 13.54 6.69
CA PHE A 512 14.18 14.40 6.17
C PHE A 512 14.27 15.79 6.78
N ARG A 513 15.11 15.88 7.83
CA ARG A 513 15.98 17.03 7.98
C ARG A 513 16.79 17.24 6.71
N GLU A 514 17.01 18.50 6.35
CA GLU A 514 17.71 18.89 5.12
C GLU A 514 19.04 18.16 4.94
N SER A 515 19.83 18.05 6.01
CA SER A 515 21.12 17.34 6.04
C SER A 515 21.05 15.88 5.58
N LEU A 516 20.05 15.12 6.05
CA LEU A 516 19.91 13.71 5.66
C LEU A 516 19.34 13.55 4.25
N VAL A 517 18.57 14.52 3.73
CA VAL A 517 18.20 14.50 2.29
C VAL A 517 19.46 14.58 1.46
N GLU A 518 20.30 15.56 1.76
CA GLU A 518 21.52 15.86 1.01
C GLU A 518 22.41 14.62 0.93
N GLU A 519 22.66 13.98 2.08
CA GLU A 519 23.46 12.75 2.12
C GLU A 519 22.77 11.58 1.42
N THR A 520 21.43 11.48 1.48
CA THR A 520 20.71 10.41 0.75
C THR A 520 20.79 10.61 -0.76
N ILE A 521 20.65 11.86 -1.23
CA ILE A 521 20.79 12.22 -2.64
C ILE A 521 22.24 11.98 -3.09
N ALA A 522 23.24 12.32 -2.27
CA ALA A 522 24.64 12.03 -2.54
C ALA A 522 24.90 10.51 -2.62
N ALA A 523 24.32 9.71 -1.73
CA ALA A 523 24.42 8.25 -1.77
C ALA A 523 23.79 7.66 -3.04
N LEU A 524 22.62 8.16 -3.46
CA LEU A 524 21.99 7.78 -4.72
C LEU A 524 22.83 8.20 -5.94
N GLN A 525 23.47 9.37 -5.89
CA GLN A 525 24.39 9.82 -6.94
C GLN A 525 25.62 8.92 -7.05
N ARG A 526 26.21 8.47 -5.93
CA ARG A 526 27.34 7.52 -5.93
C ARG A 526 26.96 6.16 -6.52
N LEU A 527 25.70 5.75 -6.37
CA LEU A 527 25.19 4.43 -6.80
C LEU A 527 24.33 4.53 -8.08
N MET A 528 24.47 5.62 -8.83
CA MET A 528 23.62 5.98 -9.96
C MET A 528 23.69 4.98 -11.13
N ASP A 529 24.81 4.27 -11.27
CA ASP A 529 24.99 3.22 -12.29
C ASP A 529 24.03 2.03 -12.07
N GLY A 530 23.60 1.80 -10.82
CA GLY A 530 22.63 0.75 -10.48
C GLY A 530 21.17 1.11 -10.81
N ILE A 531 20.87 2.35 -11.23
CA ILE A 531 19.51 2.76 -11.59
C ILE A 531 19.12 2.10 -12.91
N ASN A 532 17.98 1.40 -12.91
CA ASN A 532 17.47 0.62 -14.03
C ASN A 532 15.93 0.62 -14.06
N TYR A 533 15.33 -0.04 -15.06
CA TYR A 533 13.88 -0.11 -15.23
C TYR A 533 13.09 -0.64 -14.01
N ILE A 534 13.73 -1.36 -13.07
CA ILE A 534 13.08 -1.96 -11.90
C ILE A 534 12.90 -0.92 -10.78
N ASN A 535 13.94 -0.13 -10.51
CA ASN A 535 13.95 0.81 -9.38
C ASN A 535 13.62 2.26 -9.79
N VAL A 536 13.70 2.60 -11.08
CA VAL A 536 13.59 3.98 -11.60
C VAL A 536 12.30 4.69 -11.16
N ALA A 537 11.14 4.03 -11.26
CA ALA A 537 9.86 4.62 -10.86
C ALA A 537 9.77 4.86 -9.34
N GLY A 538 10.39 3.97 -8.56
CA GLY A 538 10.52 4.11 -7.12
C GLY A 538 11.38 5.32 -6.76
N ILE A 539 12.58 5.41 -7.32
CA ILE A 539 13.53 6.49 -7.09
C ILE A 539 12.96 7.84 -7.53
N ALA A 540 12.28 7.90 -8.69
CA ALA A 540 11.59 9.09 -9.17
C ALA A 540 10.50 9.57 -8.19
N SER A 541 9.68 8.63 -7.68
CA SER A 541 8.68 8.92 -6.65
C SER A 541 9.29 9.35 -5.32
N PHE A 542 10.46 8.82 -4.96
CA PHE A 542 11.22 9.26 -3.80
C PHE A 542 11.69 10.71 -3.95
N ILE A 543 12.39 11.04 -5.05
CA ILE A 543 12.88 12.39 -5.34
C ILE A 543 11.72 13.41 -5.31
N SER A 544 10.58 13.07 -5.92
CA SER A 544 9.35 13.86 -5.89
C SER A 544 8.92 14.28 -4.47
N ARG A 545 9.04 13.38 -3.49
CA ARG A 545 8.65 13.63 -2.09
C ARG A 545 9.66 14.51 -1.37
N THR A 546 10.95 14.38 -1.68
CA THR A 546 12.02 15.16 -1.02
C THR A 546 11.95 16.65 -1.33
N ASN A 547 11.35 17.05 -2.46
CA ASN A 547 11.41 18.42 -2.98
C ASN A 547 12.87 18.92 -3.16
N TYR A 548 13.81 18.00 -3.38
CA TYR A 548 15.23 18.28 -3.59
C TYR A 548 15.57 18.15 -5.07
N LEU A 549 16.09 19.21 -5.68
CA LEU A 549 16.46 19.19 -7.10
C LEU A 549 17.88 18.66 -7.27
N SER A 550 18.00 17.49 -7.89
CA SER A 550 19.27 16.87 -8.32
C SER A 550 19.21 16.60 -9.81
N THR A 551 19.78 17.50 -10.62
CA THR A 551 19.74 17.39 -12.09
C THR A 551 20.39 16.10 -12.57
N LEU A 552 21.54 15.72 -12.02
CA LEU A 552 22.24 14.48 -12.37
C LEU A 552 21.37 13.21 -12.22
N LEU A 553 20.61 13.11 -11.11
CA LEU A 553 19.72 11.96 -10.90
C LEU A 553 18.51 11.99 -11.83
N LEU A 554 17.94 13.18 -12.08
CA LEU A 554 16.84 13.34 -13.02
C LEU A 554 17.30 12.98 -14.44
N ASP A 555 18.45 13.47 -14.88
CA ASP A 555 19.02 13.16 -16.19
C ASP A 555 19.26 11.65 -16.36
N ARG A 556 19.79 10.98 -15.32
CA ARG A 556 19.92 9.52 -15.32
C ARG A 556 18.56 8.81 -15.44
N ILE A 557 17.56 9.26 -14.68
CA ILE A 557 16.21 8.71 -14.74
C ILE A 557 15.65 8.84 -16.16
N ALA A 558 15.80 10.01 -16.80
CA ALA A 558 15.37 10.21 -18.19
C ALA A 558 16.07 9.26 -19.16
N SER A 559 17.41 9.15 -19.08
CA SER A 559 18.22 8.26 -19.93
C SER A 559 17.78 6.80 -19.81
N VAL A 560 17.66 6.29 -18.57
CA VAL A 560 17.25 4.90 -18.31
C VAL A 560 15.85 4.62 -18.85
N VAL A 561 14.93 5.58 -18.71
CA VAL A 561 13.55 5.44 -19.21
C VAL A 561 13.52 5.41 -20.73
N ILE A 562 14.28 6.27 -21.42
CA ILE A 562 14.38 6.25 -22.88
C ILE A 562 14.97 4.91 -23.35
N GLU A 563 16.08 4.47 -22.74
CA GLU A 563 16.79 3.24 -23.13
C GLU A 563 15.99 1.95 -22.87
N GLN A 564 15.11 1.94 -21.86
CA GLN A 564 14.49 0.71 -21.34
C GLN A 564 12.97 0.81 -21.21
N ILE A 565 12.32 1.74 -21.93
CA ILE A 565 10.87 1.99 -21.84
C ILE A 565 10.03 0.73 -22.03
N GLU A 566 10.46 -0.17 -22.94
CA GLU A 566 9.75 -1.41 -23.27
C GLU A 566 9.62 -2.36 -22.07
N LYS A 567 10.52 -2.24 -21.09
CA LYS A 567 10.52 -3.04 -19.85
C LYS A 567 9.77 -2.35 -18.71
N ILE A 568 9.40 -1.08 -18.86
CA ILE A 568 8.71 -0.30 -17.82
C ILE A 568 7.20 -0.43 -18.04
N HIS A 569 6.50 -0.91 -17.02
CA HIS A 569 5.04 -0.99 -17.08
C HIS A 569 4.41 0.41 -17.23
N PRO A 570 3.43 0.62 -18.12
CA PRO A 570 2.80 1.92 -18.37
C PRO A 570 2.28 2.62 -17.10
N PHE A 571 1.83 1.85 -16.11
CA PHE A 571 1.27 2.39 -14.87
C PHE A 571 2.34 3.05 -13.97
N SER A 572 3.62 2.78 -14.23
CA SER A 572 4.76 3.39 -13.53
C SER A 572 5.18 4.74 -14.13
N ILE A 573 4.73 5.06 -15.35
CA ILE A 573 5.16 6.26 -16.09
C ILE A 573 4.77 7.55 -15.37
N PHE A 574 3.61 7.58 -14.71
CA PHE A 574 3.23 8.73 -13.88
C PHE A 574 4.26 9.01 -12.78
N ALA A 575 4.74 7.97 -12.08
CA ALA A 575 5.74 8.13 -11.03
C ALA A 575 7.09 8.64 -11.57
N VAL A 576 7.44 8.26 -12.80
CA VAL A 576 8.63 8.71 -13.53
C VAL A 576 8.53 10.18 -13.95
N ILE A 577 7.36 10.66 -14.38
CA ILE A 577 7.14 12.05 -14.80
C ILE A 577 7.02 13.01 -13.60
N LEU A 578 6.48 12.52 -12.48
CA LEU A 578 6.18 13.31 -11.29
C LEU A 578 7.32 14.22 -10.79
N PRO A 579 8.60 13.79 -10.70
CA PRO A 579 9.65 14.66 -10.16
C PRO A 579 9.92 15.88 -11.06
N TYR A 580 9.83 15.73 -12.38
CA TYR A 580 10.01 16.84 -13.33
C TYR A 580 8.91 17.89 -13.14
N SER A 581 7.66 17.44 -12.98
CA SER A 581 6.51 18.30 -12.73
C SER A 581 6.63 19.05 -11.40
N ILE A 582 6.98 18.36 -10.31
CA ILE A 582 7.08 18.98 -8.99
C ILE A 582 8.26 19.95 -8.92
N LEU A 583 9.43 19.52 -9.39
CA LEU A 583 10.68 20.26 -9.26
C LEU A 583 10.89 21.27 -10.39
N ASN A 584 9.96 21.37 -11.34
CA ASN A 584 10.04 22.28 -12.49
C ASN A 584 11.36 22.14 -13.24
N TYR A 585 11.69 20.91 -13.63
CA TYR A 585 12.94 20.59 -14.30
C TYR A 585 12.67 19.93 -15.64
N ASP A 586 13.33 20.42 -16.69
CA ASP A 586 13.28 19.83 -18.02
C ASP A 586 14.52 18.97 -18.25
N PRO A 587 14.37 17.67 -18.60
CA PRO A 587 15.51 16.83 -18.92
C PRO A 587 16.15 17.25 -20.25
N PRO A 588 17.46 17.00 -20.47
CA PRO A 588 18.16 17.37 -21.70
C PRO A 588 17.50 16.86 -22.99
N GLN A 589 16.86 15.69 -22.95
CA GLN A 589 16.14 15.06 -24.06
C GLN A 589 14.62 15.19 -23.90
N ARG A 590 14.13 16.35 -23.43
CA ARG A 590 12.73 16.63 -23.09
C ARG A 590 11.70 16.00 -24.04
N ASN A 591 11.80 16.31 -25.34
CA ASN A 591 10.82 15.88 -26.33
C ASN A 591 10.83 14.35 -26.54
N GLU A 592 12.01 13.74 -26.60
CA GLU A 592 12.17 12.30 -26.76
C GLU A 592 11.68 11.56 -25.50
N PHE A 593 12.04 12.05 -24.32
CA PHE A 593 11.61 11.50 -23.04
C PHE A 593 10.08 11.50 -22.90
N PHE A 594 9.44 12.67 -23.06
CA PHE A 594 7.98 12.76 -22.94
C PHE A 594 7.25 12.06 -24.09
N GLY A 595 7.78 12.11 -25.31
CA GLY A 595 7.25 11.38 -26.46
C GLY A 595 7.22 9.86 -26.20
N THR A 596 8.35 9.31 -25.73
CA THR A 596 8.50 7.90 -25.39
C THR A 596 7.56 7.47 -24.26
N CYS A 597 7.46 8.29 -23.20
CA CYS A 597 6.51 8.07 -22.11
C CYS A 597 5.06 8.04 -22.60
N MET A 598 4.67 8.97 -23.47
CA MET A 598 3.31 9.03 -24.01
C MET A 598 3.01 7.90 -24.98
N GLN A 599 3.97 7.48 -25.80
CA GLN A 599 3.82 6.34 -26.69
C GLN A 599 3.56 5.05 -25.90
N CYS A 600 4.28 4.83 -24.79
CA CYS A 600 4.06 3.71 -23.87
C CYS A 600 2.63 3.74 -23.26
N LEU A 601 2.12 4.93 -22.96
CA LEU A 601 0.79 5.12 -22.38
C LEU A 601 -0.35 5.02 -23.38
N HIS A 602 -0.12 5.29 -24.67
CA HIS A 602 -1.16 5.46 -25.68
C HIS A 602 -2.11 4.26 -25.77
N SER A 603 -1.60 3.03 -25.79
CA SER A 603 -2.42 1.81 -25.84
C SER A 603 -3.20 1.51 -24.55
N HIS A 604 -2.91 2.24 -23.47
CA HIS A 604 -3.45 1.99 -22.12
C HIS A 604 -4.32 3.14 -21.59
N LEU A 605 -4.55 4.21 -22.38
CA LEU A 605 -5.37 5.35 -21.94
C LEU A 605 -6.82 4.96 -21.60
N GLY A 606 -7.39 3.95 -22.26
CA GLY A 606 -8.74 3.46 -21.94
C GLY A 606 -8.81 2.61 -20.67
N THR A 607 -7.72 1.92 -20.33
CA THR A 607 -7.66 0.98 -19.19
C THR A 607 -7.22 1.65 -17.90
N LEU A 608 -6.36 2.68 -17.99
CA LEU A 608 -5.86 3.42 -16.84
C LEU A 608 -6.99 4.03 -16.00
N ASP A 609 -6.75 4.12 -14.69
CA ASP A 609 -7.70 4.72 -13.77
C ASP A 609 -7.88 6.22 -14.07
N PRO A 610 -9.13 6.73 -14.13
CA PRO A 610 -9.43 8.15 -14.30
C PRO A 610 -8.66 9.05 -13.33
N LEU A 611 -8.54 8.63 -12.07
CA LEU A 611 -7.73 9.30 -11.06
C LEU A 611 -6.29 9.56 -11.53
N MET A 612 -5.64 8.51 -12.01
CA MET A 612 -4.24 8.55 -12.47
C MET A 612 -4.08 9.44 -13.70
N LEU A 613 -5.04 9.39 -14.62
CA LEU A 613 -5.03 10.22 -15.83
C LEU A 613 -5.19 11.71 -15.50
N VAL A 614 -6.04 12.07 -14.53
CA VAL A 614 -6.16 13.46 -14.04
C VAL A 614 -4.84 13.95 -13.44
N PHE A 615 -4.21 13.14 -12.58
CA PHE A 615 -2.91 13.51 -11.99
C PHE A 615 -1.79 13.62 -13.03
N LEU A 616 -1.75 12.69 -13.98
CA LEU A 616 -0.81 12.70 -15.09
C LEU A 616 -1.01 13.94 -15.97
N GLY A 617 -2.24 14.21 -16.41
CA GLY A 617 -2.58 15.37 -17.23
C GLY A 617 -2.19 16.67 -16.54
N PHE A 618 -2.49 16.81 -15.25
CA PHE A 618 -2.04 17.96 -14.45
C PHE A 618 -0.51 18.07 -14.40
N SER A 619 0.19 16.95 -14.20
CA SER A 619 1.66 16.95 -14.11
C SER A 619 2.30 17.35 -15.43
N LEU A 620 1.76 16.89 -16.55
CA LEU A 620 2.21 17.30 -17.89
C LEU A 620 1.88 18.78 -18.18
N ALA A 621 0.72 19.27 -17.76
CA ALA A 621 0.37 20.68 -17.88
C ALA A 621 1.33 21.60 -17.10
N THR A 622 1.77 21.20 -15.90
CA THR A 622 2.80 21.98 -15.19
C THR A 622 4.11 22.09 -15.96
N LEU A 623 4.41 21.08 -16.78
CA LEU A 623 5.58 20.96 -17.66
C LEU A 623 5.34 21.54 -19.06
N GLU A 624 4.25 22.28 -19.29
CA GLU A 624 3.94 22.88 -20.60
C GLU A 624 3.87 21.83 -21.72
N TYR A 625 3.43 20.61 -21.39
CA TYR A 625 3.29 19.51 -22.34
C TYR A 625 1.83 19.03 -22.36
N PHE A 626 1.17 19.15 -23.51
CA PHE A 626 -0.27 18.94 -23.64
C PHE A 626 -0.61 17.92 -24.72
N PRO A 627 -0.49 16.60 -24.45
CA PRO A 627 -0.86 15.57 -25.41
C PRO A 627 -2.34 15.60 -25.71
N GLU A 628 -2.70 15.88 -26.96
CA GLU A 628 -4.09 16.08 -27.37
C GLU A 628 -4.96 14.84 -27.10
N ASP A 629 -4.45 13.64 -27.38
CA ASP A 629 -5.16 12.37 -27.15
C ASP A 629 -5.51 12.15 -25.67
N LEU A 630 -4.58 12.50 -24.77
CA LEU A 630 -4.80 12.43 -23.33
C LEU A 630 -5.88 13.41 -22.88
N LEU A 631 -5.80 14.67 -23.34
CA LEU A 631 -6.76 15.71 -22.97
C LEU A 631 -8.16 15.41 -23.51
N LYS A 632 -8.27 14.99 -24.77
CA LYS A 632 -9.53 14.53 -25.37
C LYS A 632 -10.13 13.34 -24.61
N THR A 633 -9.29 12.45 -24.10
CA THR A 633 -9.74 11.33 -23.25
C THR A 633 -10.28 11.82 -21.92
N ILE A 634 -9.54 12.69 -21.20
CA ILE A 634 -9.92 13.19 -19.87
C ILE A 634 -11.18 14.05 -19.91
N PHE A 635 -11.31 14.94 -20.90
CA PHE A 635 -12.46 15.85 -21.01
C PHE A 635 -13.66 15.26 -21.76
N ASN A 636 -13.62 13.94 -22.04
CA ASN A 636 -14.77 13.23 -22.60
C ASN A 636 -15.87 13.03 -21.54
N ILE A 637 -17.14 13.21 -21.92
CA ILE A 637 -18.30 13.03 -21.03
C ILE A 637 -18.33 11.63 -20.39
N LYS A 638 -17.99 10.57 -21.16
CA LYS A 638 -17.94 9.19 -20.63
C LYS A 638 -16.84 9.04 -19.58
N PHE A 639 -15.70 9.69 -19.78
CA PHE A 639 -14.61 9.70 -18.80
C PHE A 639 -15.03 10.43 -17.53
N LEU A 640 -15.60 11.62 -17.65
CA LEU A 640 -16.03 12.43 -16.50
C LEU A 640 -17.12 11.70 -15.69
N ALA A 641 -18.09 11.05 -16.34
CA ALA A 641 -19.08 10.22 -15.67
C ALA A 641 -18.46 9.03 -14.91
N ARG A 642 -17.45 8.37 -15.51
CA ARG A 642 -16.68 7.32 -14.84
C ARG A 642 -15.92 7.88 -13.63
N LEU A 643 -15.29 9.05 -13.77
CA LEU A 643 -14.59 9.70 -12.67
C LEU A 643 -15.54 10.05 -11.52
N ASP A 644 -16.72 10.61 -11.79
CA ASP A 644 -17.72 10.94 -10.77
C ASP A 644 -18.13 9.71 -9.96
N SER A 645 -18.37 8.58 -10.62
CA SER A 645 -18.67 7.31 -9.93
C SER A 645 -17.53 6.83 -9.02
N GLN A 646 -16.27 7.09 -9.39
CA GLN A 646 -15.11 6.76 -8.55
C GLN A 646 -15.00 7.70 -7.35
N LEU A 647 -15.26 8.99 -7.55
CA LEU A 647 -15.19 10.01 -6.50
C LEU A 647 -16.13 9.69 -5.33
N GLU A 648 -17.30 9.10 -5.57
CA GLU A 648 -18.25 8.70 -4.53
C GLU A 648 -17.68 7.71 -3.50
N ILE A 649 -16.78 6.84 -3.94
CA ILE A 649 -16.20 5.74 -3.14
C ILE A 649 -14.92 6.18 -2.42
N LEU A 650 -14.22 7.19 -2.96
CA LEU A 650 -12.95 7.66 -2.42
C LEU A 650 -13.11 8.34 -1.04
N PRO A 651 -12.11 8.23 -0.15
CA PRO A 651 -12.03 9.01 1.08
C PRO A 651 -12.14 10.52 0.80
N SER A 652 -12.69 11.27 1.76
CA SER A 652 -13.01 12.70 1.58
C SER A 652 -11.78 13.52 1.18
N SER A 653 -10.63 13.22 1.80
CA SER A 653 -9.35 13.86 1.54
C SER A 653 -8.83 13.61 0.12
N LEU A 654 -8.86 12.35 -0.34
CA LEU A 654 -8.41 12.00 -1.68
C LEU A 654 -9.36 12.55 -2.74
N ARG A 655 -10.68 12.37 -2.58
CA ARG A 655 -11.73 12.93 -3.46
C ARG A 655 -11.52 14.42 -3.73
N THR A 656 -11.32 15.18 -2.66
CA THR A 656 -11.06 16.62 -2.71
C THR A 656 -9.80 16.91 -3.54
N ARG A 657 -8.70 16.17 -3.31
CA ARG A 657 -7.45 16.32 -4.10
C ARG A 657 -7.68 16.05 -5.59
N VAL A 658 -8.46 15.03 -5.95
CA VAL A 658 -8.76 14.72 -7.37
C VAL A 658 -9.52 15.85 -8.03
N GLN A 659 -10.60 16.32 -7.38
CA GLN A 659 -11.43 17.39 -7.89
C GLN A 659 -10.63 18.69 -8.08
N PHE A 660 -9.75 19.00 -7.12
CA PHE A 660 -8.81 20.12 -7.26
C PHE A 660 -7.87 19.95 -8.46
N ARG A 661 -7.30 18.75 -8.66
CA ARG A 661 -6.39 18.50 -9.78
C ARG A 661 -7.08 18.53 -11.13
N LEU A 662 -8.31 18.02 -11.23
CA LEU A 662 -9.13 18.14 -12.43
C LEU A 662 -9.41 19.61 -12.74
N MET A 663 -9.78 20.39 -11.72
CA MET A 663 -10.02 21.83 -11.88
C MET A 663 -8.75 22.57 -12.32
N GLU A 664 -7.60 22.29 -11.71
CA GLU A 664 -6.33 22.90 -12.09
C GLU A 664 -5.88 22.50 -13.51
N LEU A 665 -6.15 21.26 -13.93
CA LEU A 665 -5.92 20.80 -15.30
C LEU A 665 -6.86 21.51 -16.29
N ASN A 666 -8.17 21.58 -16.00
CA ASN A 666 -9.12 22.30 -16.85
C ASN A 666 -8.73 23.78 -16.99
N ARG A 667 -8.29 24.40 -15.89
CA ARG A 667 -7.74 25.75 -15.91
C ARG A 667 -6.54 25.88 -16.84
N ALA A 668 -5.57 24.97 -16.76
CA ALA A 668 -4.39 25.00 -17.62
C ALA A 668 -4.76 24.85 -19.09
N VAL A 669 -5.64 23.90 -19.42
CA VAL A 669 -6.08 23.67 -20.80
C VAL A 669 -6.86 24.87 -21.36
N CYS A 670 -7.77 25.47 -20.59
CA CYS A 670 -8.51 26.65 -21.04
C CYS A 670 -7.62 27.87 -21.31
N LEU A 671 -6.49 28.00 -20.61
CA LEU A 671 -5.59 29.15 -20.72
C LEU A 671 -4.47 28.92 -21.73
N GLU A 672 -3.84 27.74 -21.70
CA GLU A 672 -2.66 27.43 -22.51
C GLU A 672 -3.01 26.74 -23.84
N CYS A 673 -4.21 26.13 -23.97
CA CYS A 673 -4.65 25.41 -25.18
C CYS A 673 -6.08 25.79 -25.64
N PRO A 674 -6.38 27.08 -25.89
CA PRO A 674 -7.73 27.53 -26.28
C PRO A 674 -8.25 26.88 -27.58
N GLU A 675 -7.36 26.44 -28.46
CA GLU A 675 -7.68 25.75 -29.71
C GLU A 675 -8.42 24.42 -29.51
N LEU A 676 -8.29 23.78 -28.34
CA LEU A 676 -9.00 22.54 -28.01
C LEU A 676 -10.48 22.77 -27.69
N GLN A 677 -10.91 24.02 -27.50
CA GLN A 677 -12.30 24.42 -27.23
C GLN A 677 -12.95 23.70 -26.04
N ILE A 678 -12.13 23.25 -25.08
CA ILE A 678 -12.63 22.65 -23.84
C ILE A 678 -13.18 23.78 -22.96
N PRO A 679 -14.46 23.73 -22.53
CA PRO A 679 -15.04 24.79 -21.73
C PRO A 679 -14.53 24.75 -20.30
N TRP A 680 -14.61 25.89 -19.62
CA TRP A 680 -14.51 25.96 -18.17
C TRP A 680 -15.83 25.53 -17.54
N PHE A 681 -15.79 24.60 -16.57
CA PHE A 681 -17.00 24.06 -15.92
C PHE A 681 -16.90 23.96 -14.39
N HIS A 682 -15.96 24.67 -13.77
CA HIS A 682 -15.67 24.57 -12.33
C HIS A 682 -16.12 25.77 -11.49
N ASP A 683 -16.92 26.70 -12.02
CA ASP A 683 -17.36 27.90 -11.29
C ASP A 683 -17.98 27.56 -9.92
N ARG A 684 -18.99 26.69 -9.89
CA ARG A 684 -19.68 26.29 -8.65
C ARG A 684 -18.72 25.66 -7.63
N PHE A 685 -17.81 24.80 -8.11
CA PHE A 685 -16.83 24.14 -7.25
C PHE A 685 -15.89 25.17 -6.60
N CYS A 686 -15.35 26.10 -7.38
CA CYS A 686 -14.45 27.14 -6.87
C CYS A 686 -15.16 28.10 -5.90
N GLN A 687 -16.41 28.49 -6.17
CA GLN A 687 -17.20 29.33 -5.26
C GLN A 687 -17.43 28.67 -3.89
N GLN A 688 -17.78 27.38 -3.88
CA GLN A 688 -17.98 26.61 -2.64
C GLN A 688 -16.70 26.49 -1.82
N GLN A 689 -15.55 26.38 -2.49
CA GLN A 689 -14.27 26.27 -1.81
C GLN A 689 -13.79 27.62 -1.26
N TYR A 690 -13.93 28.69 -2.03
CA TYR A 690 -13.53 30.04 -1.60
C TYR A 690 -14.24 30.47 -0.30
N ASN A 691 -15.52 30.15 -0.16
CA ASN A 691 -16.29 30.46 1.05
C ASN A 691 -15.80 29.73 2.31
N LYS A 692 -15.00 28.66 2.19
CA LYS A 692 -14.39 27.93 3.31
C LYS A 692 -13.00 28.46 3.68
N ASP A 693 -12.29 29.05 2.73
CA ASP A 693 -10.88 29.44 2.81
C ASP A 693 -10.69 30.97 2.92
N ILE A 694 -11.55 31.70 3.65
CA ILE A 694 -11.24 33.09 4.03
C ILE A 694 -10.03 33.05 4.99
N GLY A 695 -8.85 32.97 4.40
CA GLY A 695 -7.58 32.94 5.09
C GLY A 695 -7.30 34.29 5.73
N SER A 696 -6.98 34.26 7.02
CA SER A 696 -6.30 35.37 7.67
C SER A 696 -4.98 35.64 6.95
N MET A 697 -4.75 36.87 6.49
CA MET A 697 -3.48 37.28 5.90
C MET A 697 -2.34 37.02 6.89
N ASN A 698 -1.25 36.40 6.44
CA ASN A 698 -0.09 36.18 7.29
C ASN A 698 0.62 37.52 7.59
N GLY A 699 1.50 37.54 8.60
CA GLY A 699 2.19 38.77 9.03
C GLY A 699 3.02 39.43 7.91
N ALA A 700 3.64 38.64 7.03
CA ALA A 700 4.41 39.13 5.90
C ALA A 700 3.51 39.78 4.83
N GLN A 701 2.39 39.14 4.48
CA GLN A 701 1.40 39.66 3.54
C GLN A 701 0.78 40.97 4.05
N LEU A 702 0.46 41.08 5.35
CA LEU A 702 0.00 42.33 5.95
C LEU A 702 1.05 43.44 5.85
N GLN A 703 2.33 43.10 6.05
CA GLN A 703 3.43 44.06 5.92
C GLN A 703 3.59 44.50 4.47
N ILE A 704 3.61 43.56 3.52
CA ILE A 704 3.70 43.84 2.07
C ILE A 704 2.55 44.74 1.64
N SER A 705 1.32 44.46 2.07
CA SER A 705 0.14 45.29 1.78
C SER A 705 0.33 46.75 2.20
N LYS A 706 0.81 46.97 3.43
CA LYS A 706 1.08 48.33 3.96
C LYS A 706 2.17 49.04 3.16
N MET A 707 3.25 48.34 2.82
CA MET A 707 4.35 48.91 2.04
C MET A 707 3.92 49.23 0.60
N LEU A 708 3.13 48.34 -0.03
CA LEU A 708 2.57 48.57 -1.36
C LEU A 708 1.66 49.79 -1.38
N ALA A 709 0.78 49.95 -0.38
CA ALA A 709 -0.07 51.13 -0.26
C ALA A 709 0.76 52.42 -0.15
N GLU A 710 1.89 52.40 0.56
CA GLU A 710 2.79 53.55 0.67
C GLU A 710 3.53 53.85 -0.64
N VAL A 711 4.05 52.82 -1.33
CA VAL A 711 4.74 52.98 -2.62
C VAL A 711 3.79 53.47 -3.73
N LEU A 712 2.54 53.03 -3.70
CA LEU A 712 1.55 53.33 -4.74
C LEU A 712 0.69 54.58 -4.45
N GLY A 713 0.99 55.32 -3.38
CA GLY A 713 0.34 56.59 -3.07
C GLY A 713 -1.04 56.48 -2.39
N GLY A 714 -1.35 55.33 -1.78
CA GLY A 714 -2.54 55.13 -0.96
C GLY A 714 -3.12 53.72 -1.05
N ILE A 715 -3.93 53.32 -0.04
CA ILE A 715 -4.58 52.00 0.01
C ILE A 715 -5.57 51.79 -1.15
N ASN A 716 -6.10 52.87 -1.71
CA ASN A 716 -7.05 52.84 -2.84
C ASN A 716 -6.39 52.42 -4.16
N CYS A 717 -5.06 52.31 -4.22
CA CYS A 717 -4.31 51.85 -5.39
C CYS A 717 -3.94 50.36 -5.32
N VAL A 718 -4.28 49.68 -4.22
CA VAL A 718 -3.99 48.25 -4.01
C VAL A 718 -5.26 47.53 -3.67
N LYS A 719 -5.52 46.44 -4.40
CA LYS A 719 -6.66 45.56 -4.14
C LYS A 719 -6.16 44.22 -3.62
N THR A 720 -6.74 43.73 -2.53
CA THR A 720 -6.25 42.54 -1.81
C THR A 720 -7.15 41.32 -2.02
N SER A 721 -6.57 40.12 -2.00
CA SER A 721 -7.27 38.84 -1.95
C SER A 721 -8.32 38.65 -3.06
N LEU A 722 -7.85 38.77 -4.30
CA LEU A 722 -8.68 38.69 -5.50
C LEU A 722 -8.69 37.29 -6.10
N LEU A 723 -9.72 37.05 -6.92
CA LEU A 723 -9.79 35.91 -7.80
C LEU A 723 -9.75 36.39 -9.25
N SER A 724 -8.84 35.81 -10.03
CA SER A 724 -8.87 35.93 -11.49
C SER A 724 -10.13 35.23 -12.08
N PRO A 725 -10.46 35.47 -13.37
CA PRO A 725 -11.59 34.81 -14.04
C PRO A 725 -11.60 33.28 -13.95
N TYR A 726 -10.44 32.65 -13.88
CA TYR A 726 -10.31 31.19 -13.70
C TYR A 726 -9.93 30.79 -12.27
N TYR A 727 -10.21 31.63 -11.27
CA TYR A 727 -10.03 31.34 -9.84
C TYR A 727 -8.58 31.06 -9.39
N HIS A 728 -7.57 31.63 -10.05
CA HIS A 728 -6.28 31.85 -9.39
C HIS A 728 -6.44 32.90 -8.29
N THR A 729 -5.87 32.62 -7.11
CA THR A 729 -5.76 33.57 -6.02
C THR A 729 -4.67 34.60 -6.31
N ILE A 730 -5.01 35.88 -6.24
CA ILE A 730 -4.10 37.00 -6.40
C ILE A 730 -4.05 37.73 -5.06
N GLU A 731 -2.88 37.77 -4.45
CA GLU A 731 -2.74 38.37 -3.11
C GLU A 731 -2.92 39.88 -3.13
N PHE A 732 -2.24 40.54 -4.08
CA PHE A 732 -2.38 41.98 -4.32
C PHE A 732 -2.43 42.29 -5.81
N GLU A 733 -3.24 43.27 -6.18
CA GLU A 733 -3.35 43.79 -7.55
C GLU A 733 -3.22 45.32 -7.55
N CYS A 734 -2.43 45.87 -8.46
CA CYS A 734 -2.42 47.29 -8.76
C CYS A 734 -2.50 47.55 -10.27
N ILE A 735 -2.93 48.75 -10.65
CA ILE A 735 -2.99 49.18 -12.05
C ILE A 735 -2.12 50.42 -12.22
N LEU A 736 -1.23 50.39 -13.20
CA LEU A 736 -0.42 51.53 -13.61
C LEU A 736 -0.93 52.08 -14.94
N ASP A 737 -0.98 53.40 -15.08
CA ASP A 737 -1.28 54.05 -16.37
C ASP A 737 -0.08 53.96 -17.34
N LYS A 738 -0.27 54.48 -18.56
CA LYS A 738 0.79 54.57 -19.59
C LYS A 738 2.04 55.35 -19.16
N ARG A 739 1.96 56.17 -18.11
CA ARG A 739 3.06 56.94 -17.51
C ARG A 739 3.62 56.28 -16.24
N LYS A 740 3.27 55.01 -16.00
CA LYS A 740 3.62 54.23 -14.80
C LYS A 740 3.13 54.87 -13.50
N LYS A 741 2.03 55.64 -13.53
CA LYS A 741 1.39 56.18 -12.32
C LYS A 741 0.28 55.26 -11.82
N PRO A 742 0.18 54.98 -10.51
CA PRO A 742 -0.89 54.14 -9.95
C PRO A 742 -2.28 54.75 -10.16
N ILE A 743 -3.25 53.91 -10.51
CA ILE A 743 -4.66 54.30 -10.69
C ILE A 743 -5.48 53.85 -9.46
N PRO A 744 -6.16 54.77 -8.74
CA PRO A 744 -7.04 54.41 -7.63
C PRO A 744 -8.32 53.73 -8.12
N TYR A 745 -8.70 52.61 -7.49
CA TYR A 745 -9.87 51.77 -7.83
C TYR A 745 -11.25 52.45 -7.65
N GLY A 746 -11.31 53.73 -7.24
CA GLY A 746 -12.55 54.48 -7.04
C GLY A 746 -12.75 55.71 -7.95
N SER A 747 -11.84 55.98 -8.89
CA SER A 747 -11.81 57.27 -9.62
C SER A 747 -12.32 57.21 -11.07
N HIS A 748 -12.50 56.03 -11.66
CA HIS A 748 -13.06 55.85 -13.00
C HIS A 748 -14.19 54.82 -12.96
N ASN A 749 -15.33 55.14 -13.59
CA ASN A 749 -16.37 54.17 -13.92
C ASN A 749 -15.79 53.14 -14.89
N ILE A 750 -15.10 52.15 -14.33
CA ILE A 750 -14.71 50.95 -15.04
C ILE A 750 -16.02 50.31 -15.49
N THR A 751 -16.35 50.49 -16.77
CA THR A 751 -17.53 49.89 -17.37
C THR A 751 -17.37 48.38 -17.25
N LEU A 752 -18.30 47.75 -16.55
CA LEU A 752 -18.40 46.29 -16.46
C LEU A 752 -18.73 45.77 -17.87
N GLY A 753 -17.70 45.62 -18.71
CA GLY A 753 -17.83 45.11 -20.07
C GLY A 753 -18.33 43.69 -20.02
N LYS A 754 -19.60 43.47 -20.40
CA LYS A 754 -20.13 42.15 -20.70
C LYS A 754 -19.31 41.54 -21.84
N LEU A 755 -18.57 40.46 -21.58
CA LEU A 755 -18.26 39.51 -22.65
C LEU A 755 -19.58 38.87 -23.12
N PRO A 756 -19.81 38.71 -24.42
CA PRO A 756 -21.03 38.09 -24.92
C PRO A 756 -20.99 36.58 -24.63
N GLY A 757 -21.79 36.14 -23.67
CA GLY A 757 -22.20 34.74 -23.53
C GLY A 757 -21.64 33.99 -22.31
N MET A 758 -21.98 34.38 -21.09
CA MET A 758 -22.07 33.43 -19.96
C MET A 758 -22.95 33.99 -18.82
N TYR A 759 -23.88 33.17 -18.35
CA TYR A 759 -24.99 33.50 -17.45
C TYR A 759 -24.58 33.46 -15.96
N TRP A 760 -24.67 34.63 -15.29
CA TRP A 760 -25.09 34.98 -13.91
C TRP A 760 -24.29 34.70 -12.59
N GLU A 761 -24.21 35.82 -11.83
CA GLU A 761 -24.47 36.10 -10.40
C GLU A 761 -23.89 35.24 -9.25
N SER A 762 -22.97 35.87 -8.50
CA SER A 762 -22.86 35.88 -7.03
C SER A 762 -21.82 36.95 -6.61
N ASN A 763 -21.90 37.47 -5.38
CA ASN A 763 -21.07 38.55 -4.78
C ASN A 763 -19.56 38.23 -4.67
N ILE A 764 -18.90 37.95 -5.79
CA ILE A 764 -17.46 37.67 -5.88
C ILE A 764 -16.88 38.75 -6.79
N GLN A 765 -15.87 39.47 -6.32
CA GLN A 765 -15.16 40.45 -7.14
C GLN A 765 -14.23 39.71 -8.12
N ILE A 766 -14.81 39.08 -9.14
CA ILE A 766 -14.09 38.49 -10.27
C ILE A 766 -13.60 39.63 -11.16
N VAL A 767 -12.31 39.63 -11.49
CA VAL A 767 -11.68 40.72 -12.24
C VAL A 767 -12.12 40.68 -13.71
N GLY A 768 -13.16 41.45 -14.04
CA GLY A 768 -13.64 41.67 -15.40
C GLY A 768 -13.72 43.15 -15.71
N SER A 769 -12.61 43.75 -16.17
CA SER A 769 -12.59 45.13 -16.63
C SER A 769 -11.59 45.38 -17.75
N SER A 770 -12.02 46.13 -18.76
CA SER A 770 -11.13 46.72 -19.76
C SER A 770 -10.24 47.75 -19.08
N LEU A 771 -8.93 47.52 -19.11
CA LEU A 771 -7.95 48.51 -18.64
C LEU A 771 -7.98 49.74 -19.55
N PRO A 772 -7.71 50.96 -19.02
CA PRO A 772 -7.47 52.12 -19.87
C PRO A 772 -6.40 51.81 -20.93
N PRO A 773 -6.51 52.35 -22.16
CA PRO A 773 -5.51 52.10 -23.20
C PRO A 773 -4.08 52.43 -22.73
N GLY A 774 -3.18 51.44 -22.81
CA GLY A 774 -1.79 51.56 -22.36
C GLY A 774 -1.57 51.41 -20.85
N ALA A 775 -2.62 51.09 -20.06
CA ALA A 775 -2.48 50.74 -18.66
C ALA A 775 -2.06 49.27 -18.48
N GLU A 776 -1.29 49.01 -17.44
CA GLU A 776 -0.76 47.70 -17.08
C GLU A 776 -1.35 47.25 -15.74
N ARG A 777 -1.82 46.00 -15.69
CA ARG A 777 -2.28 45.36 -14.45
C ARG A 777 -1.15 44.53 -13.87
N ILE A 778 -0.84 44.73 -12.59
CA ILE A 778 0.22 44.05 -11.88
C ILE A 778 -0.38 43.17 -10.80
N ALA A 779 -0.01 41.89 -10.78
CA ALA A 779 -0.30 40.97 -9.68
C ALA A 779 0.96 40.76 -8.84
N PHE A 780 0.84 40.92 -7.52
CA PHE A 780 1.91 40.58 -6.59
C PHE A 780 1.62 39.24 -5.93
N GLU A 781 2.66 38.43 -5.83
CA GLU A 781 2.60 37.13 -5.18
C GLU A 781 3.79 36.96 -4.24
N PHE A 782 3.50 36.78 -2.95
CA PHE A 782 4.49 36.37 -1.97
C PHE A 782 4.73 34.86 -2.07
N LEU A 783 5.97 34.49 -2.37
CA LEU A 783 6.38 33.09 -2.49
C LEU A 783 6.98 32.61 -1.17
N ASP A 784 6.23 31.77 -0.44
CA ASP A 784 6.70 31.12 0.77
C ASP A 784 7.77 30.06 0.48
N SER A 785 8.32 29.42 1.52
CA SER A 785 9.33 28.37 1.34
C SER A 785 8.82 27.15 0.57
N LYS A 786 7.49 26.92 0.54
CA LYS A 786 6.89 25.80 -0.19
C LYS A 786 6.83 26.05 -1.69
N ALA A 787 7.03 27.28 -2.16
CA ALA A 787 7.12 27.60 -3.58
C ALA A 787 8.46 27.18 -4.21
N PHE A 788 9.49 26.92 -3.40
CA PHE A 788 10.85 26.62 -3.87
C PHE A 788 11.27 25.17 -3.60
N CYS A 789 12.30 24.72 -4.30
CA CYS A 789 13.04 23.49 -3.97
C CYS A 789 13.80 23.67 -2.65
N ARG A 790 14.02 22.57 -1.91
CA ARG A 790 14.64 22.65 -0.57
C ARG A 790 16.09 23.13 -0.60
N ASN A 791 16.84 22.74 -1.63
CA ASN A 791 18.29 22.94 -1.70
C ASN A 791 18.73 24.22 -2.41
N ILE A 792 17.87 24.80 -3.25
CA ILE A 792 18.19 25.97 -4.07
C ILE A 792 16.94 26.84 -4.25
N PRO A 793 17.09 28.15 -4.51
CA PRO A 793 15.98 29.08 -4.76
C PRO A 793 15.30 28.87 -6.13
N HIS A 794 15.03 27.63 -6.50
CA HIS A 794 14.37 27.23 -7.75
C HIS A 794 12.87 27.07 -7.55
N ILE A 795 12.06 27.76 -8.36
CA ILE A 795 10.59 27.75 -8.27
C ILE A 795 10.04 26.40 -8.75
N LYS A 796 9.11 25.83 -7.99
CA LYS A 796 8.44 24.56 -8.31
C LYS A 796 7.31 24.71 -9.32
N GLY A 797 6.94 23.60 -9.97
CA GLY A 797 6.14 23.63 -11.20
C GLY A 797 4.77 24.24 -11.02
N LYS A 798 4.12 24.02 -9.87
CA LYS A 798 2.81 24.65 -9.57
C LYS A 798 2.89 26.18 -9.51
N SER A 799 3.93 26.72 -8.87
CA SER A 799 4.13 28.17 -8.75
C SER A 799 4.54 28.78 -10.09
N ALA A 800 5.37 28.08 -10.87
CA ALA A 800 5.73 28.46 -12.23
C ALA A 800 4.50 28.52 -13.15
N MET A 801 3.68 27.47 -13.15
CA MET A 801 2.43 27.42 -13.95
C MET A 801 1.45 28.53 -13.56
N LYS A 802 1.29 28.82 -12.26
CA LYS A 802 0.43 29.93 -11.82
C LYS A 802 0.91 31.28 -12.37
N LYS A 803 2.22 31.53 -12.36
CA LYS A 803 2.81 32.75 -12.95
C LYS A 803 2.44 32.85 -14.44
N ARG A 804 2.72 31.80 -15.23
CA ARG A 804 2.40 31.76 -16.67
C ARG A 804 0.92 32.04 -16.93
N HIS A 805 0.02 31.39 -16.19
CA HIS A 805 -1.42 31.57 -16.33
C HIS A 805 -1.87 33.01 -16.03
N LEU A 806 -1.29 33.66 -15.02
CA LEU A 806 -1.59 35.07 -14.74
C LEU A 806 -1.07 35.98 -15.86
N GLU A 807 0.10 35.69 -16.43
CA GLU A 807 0.65 36.41 -17.58
C GLU A 807 -0.25 36.28 -18.82
N ILE A 808 -0.76 35.07 -19.11
CA ILE A 808 -1.76 34.82 -20.16
C ILE A 808 -3.03 35.65 -19.95
N LEU A 809 -3.45 35.81 -18.68
CA LEU A 809 -4.60 36.64 -18.30
C LEU A 809 -4.33 38.16 -18.37
N GLY A 810 -3.15 38.58 -18.85
CA GLY A 810 -2.78 39.97 -19.05
C GLY A 810 -2.20 40.66 -17.81
N TYR A 811 -1.76 39.89 -16.81
CA TYR A 811 -1.06 40.43 -15.64
C TYR A 811 0.44 40.49 -15.87
N ARG A 812 1.09 41.57 -15.44
CA ARG A 812 2.51 41.54 -15.10
C ARG A 812 2.66 40.99 -13.68
N VAL A 813 3.29 39.84 -13.54
CA VAL A 813 3.44 39.18 -12.24
C VAL A 813 4.74 39.61 -11.57
N ILE A 814 4.65 40.12 -10.35
CA ILE A 814 5.79 40.43 -9.48
C ILE A 814 5.78 39.43 -8.32
N GLN A 815 6.71 38.48 -8.35
CA GLN A 815 6.90 37.52 -7.27
C GLN A 815 7.91 38.06 -6.26
N ILE A 816 7.57 37.94 -4.97
CA ILE A 816 8.39 38.37 -3.84
C ILE A 816 8.82 37.11 -3.08
N PRO A 817 10.06 36.61 -3.26
CA PRO A 817 10.55 35.45 -2.54
C PRO A 817 10.70 35.70 -1.04
N HIS A 818 10.31 34.74 -0.21
CA HIS A 818 10.43 34.86 1.25
C HIS A 818 11.88 35.09 1.71
N PHE A 819 12.88 34.47 1.05
CA PHE A 819 14.29 34.61 1.42
C PHE A 819 14.86 35.99 1.06
N GLU A 820 14.34 36.65 0.02
CA GLU A 820 14.67 38.05 -0.29
C GLU A 820 14.02 38.98 0.74
N TRP A 821 12.69 38.85 0.92
CA TRP A 821 11.89 39.72 1.80
C TRP A 821 12.34 39.71 3.26
N ASN A 822 12.76 38.53 3.74
CA ASN A 822 13.24 38.33 5.11
C ASN A 822 14.76 38.47 5.24
N SER A 823 15.47 38.85 4.18
CA SER A 823 16.92 39.05 4.22
C SER A 823 17.31 40.21 5.14
N MET A 824 18.56 40.19 5.63
CA MET A 824 19.11 41.32 6.40
C MET A 824 19.13 42.62 5.59
N ALA A 825 19.32 42.53 4.27
CA ALA A 825 19.29 43.67 3.36
C ALA A 825 17.93 44.39 3.35
N LEU A 826 16.83 43.65 3.51
CA LEU A 826 15.47 44.19 3.57
C LEU A 826 14.94 44.30 5.02
N SER A 827 15.82 44.37 6.02
CA SER A 827 15.40 44.52 7.42
C SER A 827 14.75 45.88 7.71
N GLN A 828 15.31 46.95 7.13
CA GLN A 828 14.83 48.33 7.29
C GLN A 828 13.62 48.64 6.39
N LYS A 829 12.77 49.55 6.86
CA LYS A 829 11.56 49.97 6.12
C LYS A 829 11.91 50.57 4.75
N ASP A 830 12.88 51.48 4.69
CA ASP A 830 13.24 52.19 3.45
C ASP A 830 13.77 51.24 2.39
N ALA A 831 14.59 50.26 2.79
CA ALA A 831 15.09 49.22 1.89
C ALA A 831 13.96 48.37 1.27
N ARG A 832 12.92 48.03 2.04
CA ARG A 832 11.73 47.33 1.52
C ARG A 832 10.93 48.20 0.56
N LEU A 833 10.78 49.50 0.84
CA LEU A 833 10.10 50.44 -0.05
C LEU A 833 10.85 50.58 -1.37
N ASP A 834 12.18 50.70 -1.31
CA ASP A 834 13.04 50.79 -2.49
C ASP A 834 13.01 49.50 -3.31
N TYR A 835 13.07 48.32 -2.67
CA TYR A 835 12.89 47.03 -3.33
C TYR A 835 11.57 46.95 -4.11
N LEU A 836 10.46 47.37 -3.49
CA LEU A 836 9.16 47.39 -4.15
C LEU A 836 9.11 48.41 -5.29
N ARG A 837 9.68 49.62 -5.10
CA ARG A 837 9.76 50.64 -6.17
C ARG A 837 10.55 50.13 -7.37
N GLU A 838 11.68 49.48 -7.13
CA GLU A 838 12.51 48.90 -8.17
C GLU A 838 11.75 47.83 -8.94
N ARG A 839 11.08 46.90 -8.24
CA ARG A 839 10.28 45.84 -8.88
C ARG A 839 9.08 46.41 -9.66
N ILE A 840 8.41 47.44 -9.15
CA ILE A 840 7.21 48.02 -9.78
C ILE A 840 7.56 48.91 -10.96
N PHE A 841 8.48 49.86 -10.76
CA PHE A 841 8.78 50.95 -11.71
C PHE A 841 10.08 50.77 -12.49
N GLY A 842 10.97 49.85 -12.09
CA GLY A 842 12.27 49.65 -12.73
C GLY A 842 13.30 50.74 -12.40
N ILE A 843 13.08 51.50 -11.32
CA ILE A 843 13.96 52.60 -10.91
C ILE A 843 14.86 52.08 -9.78
N GLY A 844 16.09 51.72 -10.12
CA GLY A 844 17.17 51.55 -9.14
C GLY A 844 17.70 52.92 -8.70
N LYS A 845 18.21 53.03 -7.47
CA LYS A 845 18.90 54.27 -7.04
C LYS A 845 20.09 54.54 -7.96
N SER A 846 20.08 55.72 -8.59
CA SER A 846 21.28 56.46 -8.99
C SER A 846 22.06 56.90 -7.77
#